data_AF-A0AAD5YU91-F1
#
_entry.id   AF-A0AAD5YU91-F1
#
_cell.length_a   1.000
_cell.length_b   1.000
_cell.length_c   1.000
_cell.angle_alpha   90.00
_cell.angle_beta   90.00
_cell.angle_gamma   90.00
#
_symmetry.space_group_name_H-M   'P 1'
#
loop_
_entity.id
_entity.type
_entity.pdbx_description
1 polymer ?
#
loop_
_entity_poly.entity_id
_entity_poly.type
_entity_poly.pdbx_seq_one_letter_code
_entity_poly.pdbx_strand_id
1 'polypeptide(L)'
;MPETLVVDHLRKDAVTHYAAILKSEDAPLGKFRVHSECCARQDGDRQTFTLHKSSNIDGKALKVRGKRVNLPMSRKNFVPSSICQGCNQSGPQGDMFFKKQSTIENPILALHSDLKDKTPAEIVNGLGIEGTLQIVTRGKEFMIVIGLFAIRICFSQQGHCLWMPTPMYEAITASPVVQRGEKSWGYPVPPNYWDGAPGTTGIISIQAAFECPKWTLIFCDHNVFITFHVMALRSPPSESELRPDSMLWPLLWSHSHGPSAYLEPNDFKDSLDEWQRTIIIVEDRHPIWYAVKSNQQVFNGYGAQETTDMLTQAHVHPLMPVLLVCRNERVWEKFRSTVISYQLDRIDHVRREKSRLVKCSGVRPLRWKQSAHEDFCSLVEVYRCHRRRVTRSFLEEIRRLNLHDPAMIIGDEGHGVYPPEGAHSAYDQFEEPTEITDEISRGVTTFVNVYAIEFKLNANSNKKYTTYTPFVAQWNQDWPCVVTNFHHMSPDDDFRHEYNKPTLGPYSFNVYILAMWNPSKVSEMPTSKRLAEYPQHGDVPSYGALKRPSAQDVAKLVKPSKRALWQLYEATFSLSLEMPKSSARAPAKRDRSKKGADGLNKDERYRSKKQKANSSAGVLKKSPGSNEHPSTRSTPNFTEAQPIRQSRDETADMVDNMRPSSDQLAANNILQILRATSHPYALCESIDCEEFTELRRFAAIESQVISWCSAWGGMTNWMAHLELTYAEARRSKSKDRWYEAVWKHADNGRQLQARLFAMYGALPKEDFRVKELFRREVELVHILAKGITQIEILVPLIPHSHSLVEEELLSPLPPSSPPAMTPQHSEDSLADYS
;
A
#
# COMPACT_ATOMS: atom_id res chain seq x y z
N MET A 1 4.11 -4.70 -5.67
CA MET A 1 3.65 -3.48 -5.05
C MET A 1 2.34 -3.84 -4.40
N PRO A 2 2.01 -3.40 -3.18
CA PRO A 2 0.61 -3.42 -2.77
C PRO A 2 -0.18 -2.71 -3.87
N GLU A 3 -1.38 -3.18 -4.16
CA GLU A 3 -2.13 -2.74 -5.34
C GLU A 3 -2.43 -1.23 -5.30
N THR A 4 -2.40 -0.60 -4.12
CA THR A 4 -2.47 0.85 -3.89
C THR A 4 -1.17 1.63 -4.14
N LEU A 5 0.00 0.97 -4.18
CA LEU A 5 1.30 1.63 -4.41
C LEU A 5 1.75 1.67 -5.87
N VAL A 6 1.28 0.76 -6.72
CA VAL A 6 1.49 0.83 -8.20
C VAL A 6 0.89 2.13 -8.75
N VAL A 7 -0.15 2.59 -8.08
CA VAL A 7 -1.11 3.59 -8.47
C VAL A 7 -0.54 5.01 -8.41
N ASP A 8 -0.04 5.42 -7.24
CA ASP A 8 0.59 6.73 -7.07
C ASP A 8 1.99 6.78 -7.70
N HIS A 9 2.63 5.62 -7.87
CA HIS A 9 3.85 5.44 -8.65
C HIS A 9 3.61 5.75 -10.14
N LEU A 10 2.55 5.22 -10.75
CA LEU A 10 2.20 5.59 -12.12
C LEU A 10 1.83 7.06 -12.22
N ARG A 11 1.21 7.66 -11.20
CA ARG A 11 1.05 9.12 -11.17
C ARG A 11 2.40 9.83 -11.12
N LYS A 12 3.33 9.52 -10.20
CA LYS A 12 4.59 10.29 -10.04
C LYS A 12 5.67 9.98 -11.08
N ASP A 13 5.83 8.74 -11.55
CA ASP A 13 6.70 8.42 -12.68
C ASP A 13 6.13 8.90 -14.00
N ALA A 14 4.82 8.75 -14.21
CA ALA A 14 4.18 9.41 -15.34
C ALA A 14 4.24 10.95 -15.22
N VAL A 15 4.34 11.52 -14.00
CA VAL A 15 4.32 12.97 -13.76
C VAL A 15 5.71 13.61 -13.51
N THR A 16 6.81 12.85 -13.44
CA THR A 16 8.14 13.48 -13.21
C THR A 16 9.15 13.13 -14.30
N HIS A 17 9.20 11.88 -14.77
CA HIS A 17 10.03 11.50 -15.92
C HIS A 17 9.24 11.55 -17.22
N TYR A 18 7.97 11.12 -17.21
CA TYR A 18 7.09 11.23 -18.37
C TYR A 18 6.21 12.49 -18.39
N ALA A 19 6.13 13.30 -17.32
CA ALA A 19 5.48 14.61 -17.44
C ALA A 19 6.32 15.55 -18.29
N ALA A 20 7.64 15.39 -18.33
CA ALA A 20 8.42 16.13 -19.31
C ALA A 20 8.00 15.77 -20.75
N ILE A 21 7.48 14.56 -20.96
CA ILE A 21 6.92 14.05 -22.23
C ILE A 21 5.43 14.39 -22.39
N LEU A 22 4.65 14.46 -21.30
CA LEU A 22 3.19 14.69 -21.29
C LEU A 22 2.80 16.17 -21.04
N LYS A 23 3.70 16.99 -20.48
CA LYS A 23 3.55 18.44 -20.26
C LYS A 23 4.34 19.28 -21.28
N SER A 24 5.07 18.67 -22.21
CA SER A 24 5.42 19.41 -23.43
C SER A 24 4.11 19.85 -24.09
N GLU A 25 4.08 21.03 -24.71
CA GLU A 25 2.91 21.52 -25.44
C GLU A 25 2.41 20.50 -26.51
N ASP A 26 3.27 19.55 -26.88
CA ASP A 26 2.97 18.32 -27.62
C ASP A 26 2.67 17.11 -26.71
N ALA A 27 1.68 17.18 -25.80
CA ALA A 27 1.28 15.99 -25.05
C ALA A 27 0.88 14.90 -26.07
N PRO A 28 1.62 13.78 -26.17
CA PRO A 28 1.48 12.88 -27.30
C PRO A 28 0.07 12.32 -27.33
N LEU A 29 -0.66 12.66 -28.39
CA LEU A 29 -1.89 11.98 -28.76
C LEU A 29 -1.55 10.50 -28.91
N GLY A 30 -2.25 9.66 -28.16
CA GLY A 30 -2.09 8.22 -28.23
C GLY A 30 -3.40 7.54 -28.60
N LYS A 31 -3.28 6.28 -29.01
CA LYS A 31 -4.41 5.44 -29.40
C LYS A 31 -4.56 4.28 -28.42
N PHE A 32 -5.76 4.09 -27.90
CA PHE A 32 -6.07 2.92 -27.10
C PHE A 32 -6.42 1.74 -28.00
N ARG A 33 -5.70 0.63 -27.82
CA ARG A 33 -5.87 -0.59 -28.59
C ARG A 33 -6.09 -1.77 -27.66
N VAL A 34 -7.02 -2.63 -28.03
CA VAL A 34 -7.31 -3.91 -27.38
C VAL A 34 -6.71 -5.04 -28.19
N HIS A 35 -6.00 -5.95 -27.52
CA HIS A 35 -5.52 -7.21 -28.11
C HIS A 35 -6.50 -8.32 -27.73
N SER A 36 -7.57 -8.43 -28.51
CA SER A 36 -8.69 -9.35 -28.25
C SER A 36 -8.26 -10.81 -28.12
N GLU A 37 -7.20 -11.22 -28.82
CA GLU A 37 -6.68 -12.59 -28.79
C GLU A 37 -6.08 -12.97 -27.44
N CYS A 38 -5.57 -11.99 -26.69
CA CYS A 38 -5.01 -12.16 -25.35
C CYS A 38 -6.05 -11.93 -24.23
N CYS A 39 -7.30 -11.61 -24.59
CA CYS A 39 -8.38 -11.39 -23.64
C CYS A 39 -9.09 -12.70 -23.28
N ALA A 40 -9.88 -12.67 -22.21
CA ALA A 40 -10.69 -13.81 -21.80
C ALA A 40 -11.74 -14.05 -22.89
N ARG A 41 -11.90 -15.32 -23.28
CA ARG A 41 -12.89 -15.71 -24.27
C ARG A 41 -14.31 -15.39 -23.79
N GLN A 42 -15.16 -15.01 -24.72
CA GLN A 42 -16.54 -14.60 -24.42
C GLN A 42 -17.44 -15.72 -23.92
N ASP A 43 -17.08 -16.97 -24.19
CA ASP A 43 -17.79 -18.16 -23.73
C ASP A 43 -17.60 -18.42 -22.23
N GLY A 44 -16.62 -17.76 -21.60
CA GLY A 44 -16.39 -17.84 -20.17
C GLY A 44 -17.30 -16.92 -19.36
N ASP A 45 -17.48 -17.26 -18.09
CA ASP A 45 -18.28 -16.48 -17.12
C ASP A 45 -17.75 -15.06 -16.87
N ARG A 46 -16.53 -14.74 -17.35
CA ARG A 46 -15.85 -13.47 -17.09
C ARG A 46 -15.27 -12.88 -18.37
N GLN A 47 -15.72 -11.68 -18.71
CA GLN A 47 -15.22 -10.91 -19.85
C GLN A 47 -14.14 -9.91 -19.41
N THR A 48 -13.07 -9.79 -20.20
CA THR A 48 -12.01 -8.78 -19.97
C THR A 48 -12.52 -7.36 -20.19
N PHE A 49 -13.41 -7.15 -21.17
CA PHE A 49 -14.00 -5.84 -21.47
C PHE A 49 -15.49 -5.86 -21.21
N THR A 50 -15.98 -4.80 -20.56
CA THR A 50 -17.40 -4.52 -20.40
C THR A 50 -17.68 -3.09 -20.81
N LEU A 51 -18.86 -2.87 -21.38
CA LEU A 51 -19.33 -1.54 -21.76
C LEU A 51 -20.34 -1.05 -20.74
N HIS A 52 -20.23 0.22 -20.36
CA HIS A 52 -21.18 0.85 -19.47
C HIS A 52 -22.58 0.89 -20.11
N LYS A 53 -23.58 0.41 -19.37
CA LYS A 53 -24.99 0.53 -19.77
C LYS A 53 -25.56 1.72 -19.03
N SER A 54 -25.96 2.77 -19.76
CA SER A 54 -26.44 3.96 -19.09
C SER A 54 -27.72 3.67 -18.30
N SER A 55 -27.74 4.15 -17.07
CA SER A 55 -28.87 4.09 -16.15
C SER A 55 -29.43 5.50 -15.92
N ASN A 56 -30.64 5.57 -15.34
CA ASN A 56 -31.22 6.85 -14.94
C ASN A 56 -30.39 7.58 -13.86
N ILE A 57 -29.52 6.86 -13.15
CA ILE A 57 -28.71 7.36 -12.04
C ILE A 57 -27.46 8.09 -12.53
N ASP A 58 -26.99 7.82 -13.74
CA ASP A 58 -25.74 8.39 -14.26
C ASP A 58 -25.79 9.91 -14.51
N GLY A 59 -26.96 10.53 -14.26
CA GLY A 59 -27.16 11.96 -14.35
C GLY A 59 -26.95 12.52 -15.77
N LYS A 60 -26.51 13.78 -15.85
CA LYS A 60 -26.22 14.47 -17.13
C LYS A 60 -24.81 14.20 -17.66
N ALA A 61 -23.95 13.57 -16.85
CA ALA A 61 -22.52 13.41 -17.14
C ALA A 61 -22.23 12.26 -18.12
N LEU A 62 -22.96 11.14 -18.01
CA LEU A 62 -22.79 9.94 -18.86
C LEU A 62 -23.90 9.77 -19.92
N LYS A 63 -24.92 10.66 -19.95
CA LYS A 63 -25.96 10.62 -20.98
C LYS A 63 -25.42 11.17 -22.30
N VAL A 64 -25.16 10.27 -23.25
CA VAL A 64 -24.90 10.57 -24.67
C VAL A 64 -26.05 11.41 -25.22
N ARG A 65 -25.75 12.41 -26.05
CA ARG A 65 -26.75 13.33 -26.65
C ARG A 65 -27.71 12.54 -27.57
N GLY A 66 -28.82 12.06 -27.00
CA GLY A 66 -29.96 11.48 -27.72
C GLY A 66 -31.23 11.60 -26.88
N LYS A 67 -32.22 12.36 -27.39
CA LYS A 67 -33.55 12.69 -26.82
C LYS A 67 -33.62 13.03 -25.32
N ARG A 68 -33.90 14.31 -25.03
CA ARG A 68 -34.17 14.83 -23.67
C ARG A 68 -35.32 14.06 -23.00
N VAL A 69 -35.02 13.35 -21.91
CA VAL A 69 -36.03 12.93 -20.92
C VAL A 69 -35.95 13.91 -19.75
N ASN A 70 -36.97 14.73 -19.57
CA ASN A 70 -37.08 15.65 -18.44
C ASN A 70 -37.40 14.84 -17.17
N LEU A 71 -36.54 14.92 -16.16
CA LEU A 71 -36.82 14.40 -14.81
C LEU A 71 -36.57 15.50 -13.77
N PRO A 72 -37.43 15.62 -12.73
CA PRO A 72 -37.29 16.64 -11.69
C PRO A 72 -36.18 16.26 -10.71
N MET A 73 -35.24 17.18 -10.45
CA MET A 73 -34.17 17.00 -9.46
C MET A 73 -34.58 17.58 -8.11
N SER A 74 -34.74 16.72 -7.10
CA SER A 74 -34.72 17.09 -5.68
C SER A 74 -33.37 16.66 -5.10
N ARG A 75 -32.59 17.63 -4.61
CA ARG A 75 -31.31 17.40 -3.92
C ARG A 75 -31.59 17.24 -2.43
N LYS A 76 -31.51 16.01 -1.90
CA LYS A 76 -30.97 15.63 -0.58
C LYS A 76 -31.22 14.13 -0.36
N ASN A 77 -30.13 13.39 -0.11
CA ASN A 77 -30.10 11.97 0.30
C ASN A 77 -30.58 10.95 -0.74
N PHE A 78 -29.98 10.94 -1.93
CA PHE A 78 -30.22 9.88 -2.91
C PHE A 78 -29.12 8.82 -2.83
N VAL A 79 -29.44 7.67 -2.21
CA VAL A 79 -28.67 6.42 -2.37
C VAL A 79 -29.34 5.63 -3.50
N PRO A 80 -28.70 5.45 -4.67
CA PRO A 80 -29.34 4.86 -5.84
C PRO A 80 -29.61 3.35 -5.67
N SER A 81 -30.84 2.92 -5.96
CA SER A 81 -31.30 1.54 -5.79
C SER A 81 -31.14 0.62 -7.01
N SER A 82 -30.64 1.10 -8.17
CA SER A 82 -30.42 0.25 -9.36
C SER A 82 -29.14 0.59 -10.12
N ILE A 83 -28.05 -0.07 -9.72
CA ILE A 83 -26.69 0.17 -10.22
C ILE A 83 -26.44 -0.67 -11.48
N CYS A 84 -25.63 -0.15 -12.41
CA CYS A 84 -25.13 -0.90 -13.57
C CYS A 84 -24.53 -2.25 -13.12
N GLN A 85 -25.10 -3.38 -13.54
CA GLN A 85 -24.62 -4.72 -13.15
C GLN A 85 -23.16 -4.96 -13.58
N GLY A 86 -22.70 -4.33 -14.66
CA GLY A 86 -21.29 -4.34 -15.07
C GLY A 86 -20.36 -3.64 -14.08
N CYS A 87 -20.85 -2.66 -13.32
CA CYS A 87 -20.09 -2.00 -12.27
C CYS A 87 -19.97 -2.82 -10.98
N ASN A 88 -20.74 -3.90 -10.79
CA ASN A 88 -20.82 -4.67 -9.54
C ASN A 88 -20.32 -6.13 -9.65
N GLN A 89 -19.52 -6.48 -10.66
CA GLN A 89 -19.05 -7.86 -10.88
C GLN A 89 -18.06 -8.39 -9.82
N SER A 90 -17.75 -7.64 -8.75
CA SER A 90 -16.71 -7.97 -7.78
C SER A 90 -17.12 -8.97 -6.69
N GLY A 91 -18.35 -9.48 -6.69
CA GLY A 91 -18.81 -10.48 -5.71
C GLY A 91 -18.94 -11.89 -6.30
N PRO A 92 -18.48 -12.95 -5.61
CA PRO A 92 -18.98 -14.30 -5.83
C PRO A 92 -20.38 -14.41 -5.22
N GLN A 93 -21.35 -13.67 -5.77
CA GLN A 93 -22.77 -13.84 -5.47
C GLN A 93 -23.38 -14.69 -6.58
N GLY A 94 -24.09 -15.75 -6.16
CA GLY A 94 -24.33 -16.94 -6.96
C GLY A 94 -25.06 -16.76 -8.29
N ASP A 95 -24.81 -17.75 -9.16
CA ASP A 95 -25.21 -17.94 -10.56
C ASP A 95 -26.73 -17.89 -10.89
N MET A 96 -27.61 -17.37 -10.02
CA MET A 96 -29.06 -17.54 -10.21
C MET A 96 -29.80 -16.41 -10.94
N PHE A 97 -29.15 -15.34 -11.41
CA PHE A 97 -29.85 -14.17 -11.98
C PHE A 97 -29.41 -13.67 -13.37
N PHE A 98 -28.94 -14.53 -14.27
CA PHE A 98 -28.88 -14.20 -15.71
C PHE A 98 -30.24 -14.38 -16.43
N LYS A 99 -31.36 -13.98 -15.81
CA LYS A 99 -32.68 -13.98 -16.48
C LYS A 99 -32.87 -12.70 -17.27
N LYS A 100 -32.97 -12.83 -18.60
CA LYS A 100 -33.45 -11.85 -19.61
C LYS A 100 -33.30 -10.39 -19.16
N GLN A 101 -32.08 -9.86 -19.26
CA GLN A 101 -31.89 -8.42 -19.27
C GLN A 101 -32.76 -7.82 -20.38
N SER A 102 -33.64 -6.88 -20.02
CA SER A 102 -34.36 -6.05 -20.97
C SER A 102 -33.35 -5.37 -21.90
N THR A 103 -33.76 -5.14 -23.16
CA THR A 103 -33.01 -4.48 -24.23
C THR A 103 -32.76 -3.01 -23.93
N ILE A 104 -32.05 -2.71 -22.84
CA ILE A 104 -31.51 -1.39 -22.59
C ILE A 104 -30.42 -1.19 -23.63
N GLU A 105 -30.71 -0.36 -24.64
CA GLU A 105 -29.76 0.00 -25.69
C GLU A 105 -28.52 0.61 -25.05
N ASN A 106 -27.36 0.06 -25.40
CA ASN A 106 -26.09 0.62 -24.95
C ASN A 106 -25.86 1.95 -25.69
N PRO A 107 -25.64 3.08 -25.00
CA PRO A 107 -25.45 4.39 -25.64
C PRO A 107 -24.30 4.41 -26.66
N ILE A 108 -23.26 3.62 -26.41
CA ILE A 108 -22.11 3.48 -27.30
C ILE A 108 -22.56 2.81 -28.61
N LEU A 109 -23.35 1.74 -28.53
CA LEU A 109 -23.87 1.02 -29.70
C LEU A 109 -24.93 1.83 -30.48
N ALA A 110 -25.66 2.72 -29.81
CA ALA A 110 -26.63 3.59 -30.47
C ALA A 110 -25.97 4.56 -31.46
N LEU A 111 -24.70 4.90 -31.26
CA LEU A 111 -23.93 5.76 -32.16
C LEU A 111 -23.24 4.99 -33.30
N HIS A 112 -23.08 3.67 -33.16
CA HIS A 112 -22.27 2.83 -34.03
C HIS A 112 -23.02 1.54 -34.39
N SER A 113 -23.93 1.64 -35.36
CA SER A 113 -24.74 0.49 -35.81
C SER A 113 -23.90 -0.64 -36.41
N ASP A 114 -22.71 -0.34 -36.94
CA ASP A 114 -21.74 -1.28 -37.48
C ASP A 114 -21.05 -2.14 -36.41
N LEU A 115 -21.19 -1.77 -35.13
CA LEU A 115 -20.62 -2.49 -33.99
C LEU A 115 -21.64 -3.40 -33.28
N LYS A 116 -22.89 -3.48 -33.77
CA LYS A 116 -24.04 -4.07 -33.05
C LYS A 116 -23.91 -5.56 -32.71
N ASP A 117 -23.06 -6.31 -33.40
CA ASP A 117 -22.87 -7.75 -33.18
C ASP A 117 -21.42 -8.12 -32.83
N LYS A 118 -20.59 -7.12 -32.54
CA LYS A 118 -19.18 -7.29 -32.20
C LYS A 118 -19.00 -7.57 -30.71
N THR A 119 -17.90 -8.24 -30.37
CA THR A 119 -17.50 -8.45 -28.98
C THR A 119 -17.18 -7.11 -28.30
N PRO A 120 -17.28 -6.98 -26.96
CA PRO A 120 -16.88 -5.74 -26.27
C PRO A 120 -15.44 -5.28 -26.62
N ALA A 121 -14.50 -6.21 -26.80
CA ALA A 121 -13.14 -5.89 -27.21
C ALA A 121 -13.07 -5.30 -28.62
N GLU A 122 -13.78 -5.91 -29.58
CA GLU A 122 -13.88 -5.43 -30.96
C GLU A 122 -14.64 -4.10 -31.06
N ILE A 123 -15.68 -3.90 -30.24
CA ILE A 123 -16.39 -2.63 -30.13
C ILE A 123 -15.40 -1.55 -29.70
N VAL A 124 -14.62 -1.77 -28.64
CA VAL A 124 -13.64 -0.78 -28.14
C VAL A 124 -12.59 -0.43 -29.20
N ASN A 125 -12.08 -1.41 -29.95
CA ASN A 125 -11.19 -1.13 -31.09
C ASN A 125 -11.90 -0.34 -32.20
N GLY A 126 -13.16 -0.67 -32.49
CA GLY A 126 -13.98 0.01 -33.50
C GLY A 126 -14.33 1.46 -33.15
N LEU A 127 -14.32 1.81 -31.85
CA LEU A 127 -14.54 3.19 -31.40
C LEU A 127 -13.38 4.14 -31.75
N GLY A 128 -12.19 3.61 -32.06
CA GLY A 128 -11.03 4.44 -32.41
C GLY A 128 -10.64 5.41 -31.29
N ILE A 129 -10.62 4.94 -30.04
CA ILE A 129 -10.36 5.79 -28.87
C ILE A 129 -8.94 6.37 -28.95
N GLU A 130 -8.86 7.69 -29.12
CA GLU A 130 -7.61 8.43 -29.23
C GLU A 130 -7.68 9.77 -28.47
N GLY A 131 -6.53 10.28 -28.05
CA GLY A 131 -6.44 11.56 -27.35
C GLY A 131 -5.30 11.62 -26.35
N THR A 132 -5.32 12.65 -25.52
CA THR A 132 -4.40 12.80 -24.38
C THR A 132 -4.82 11.86 -23.26
N LEU A 133 -3.85 11.16 -22.65
CA LEU A 133 -4.07 10.27 -21.51
C LEU A 133 -4.11 11.06 -20.20
N GLN A 134 -5.23 11.01 -19.51
CA GLN A 134 -5.35 11.39 -18.11
C GLN A 134 -5.50 10.14 -17.25
N ILE A 135 -4.87 10.11 -16.07
CA ILE A 135 -4.95 8.97 -15.16
C ILE A 135 -5.32 9.48 -13.77
N VAL A 136 -6.38 8.91 -13.22
CA VAL A 136 -6.74 9.03 -11.81
C VAL A 136 -6.99 7.65 -11.23
N THR A 137 -7.03 7.59 -9.91
CA THR A 137 -6.92 6.32 -9.22
C THR A 137 -7.72 6.34 -7.92
N ARG A 138 -8.23 5.17 -7.52
CA ARG A 138 -8.96 5.03 -6.25
C ARG A 138 -8.83 3.61 -5.73
N GLY A 139 -8.14 3.47 -4.60
CA GLY A 139 -7.82 2.16 -4.03
C GLY A 139 -7.01 1.29 -5.00
N LYS A 140 -7.62 0.19 -5.48
CA LYS A 140 -7.00 -0.81 -6.36
C LYS A 140 -7.33 -0.64 -7.85
N GLU A 141 -8.15 0.36 -8.17
CA GLU A 141 -8.62 0.61 -9.52
C GLU A 141 -7.92 1.83 -10.13
N PHE A 142 -7.70 1.73 -11.43
CA PHE A 142 -7.28 2.86 -12.26
C PHE A 142 -8.49 3.37 -13.02
N MET A 143 -8.49 4.66 -13.30
CA MET A 143 -9.34 5.27 -14.29
C MET A 143 -8.44 6.02 -15.27
N ILE A 144 -8.38 5.51 -16.49
CA ILE A 144 -7.73 6.25 -17.59
C ILE A 144 -8.82 6.97 -18.38
N VAL A 145 -8.57 8.22 -18.75
CA VAL A 145 -9.48 9.02 -19.56
C VAL A 145 -8.75 9.45 -20.82
N ILE A 146 -9.38 9.18 -21.97
CA ILE A 146 -8.84 9.44 -23.30
C ILE A 146 -9.95 10.07 -24.14
N GLY A 147 -9.86 11.38 -24.36
CA GLY A 147 -10.89 12.14 -25.05
C GLY A 147 -12.25 12.02 -24.34
N LEU A 148 -13.22 11.41 -25.01
CA LEU A 148 -14.59 11.19 -24.48
C LEU A 148 -14.74 9.91 -23.66
N PHE A 149 -13.70 9.08 -23.51
CA PHE A 149 -13.83 7.76 -22.92
C PHE A 149 -13.11 7.67 -21.59
N ALA A 150 -13.83 7.20 -20.58
CA ALA A 150 -13.30 6.85 -19.27
C ALA A 150 -13.26 5.33 -19.14
N ILE A 151 -12.09 4.75 -18.90
CA ILE A 151 -11.87 3.31 -18.84
C ILE A 151 -11.40 2.97 -17.43
N ARG A 152 -12.28 2.34 -16.65
CA ARG A 152 -11.93 1.81 -15.33
C ARG A 152 -11.20 0.48 -15.48
N ILE A 153 -10.08 0.32 -14.81
CA ILE A 153 -9.22 -0.86 -14.89
C ILE A 153 -9.07 -1.46 -13.50
N CYS A 154 -9.45 -2.73 -13.36
CA CYS A 154 -9.20 -3.52 -12.15
C CYS A 154 -8.17 -4.60 -12.48
N PHE A 155 -7.02 -4.57 -11.81
CA PHE A 155 -5.89 -5.46 -12.07
C PHE A 155 -6.06 -6.88 -11.50
N SER A 156 -7.05 -7.08 -10.62
CA SER A 156 -7.27 -8.36 -9.96
C SER A 156 -5.97 -8.87 -9.30
N GLN A 157 -5.53 -10.11 -9.55
CA GLN A 157 -4.39 -10.71 -8.83
C GLN A 157 -3.03 -10.57 -9.51
N GLN A 158 -2.98 -10.62 -10.85
CA GLN A 158 -1.72 -10.64 -11.63
C GLN A 158 -1.69 -9.62 -12.77
N GLY A 159 -2.75 -8.81 -12.90
CA GLY A 159 -2.75 -7.69 -13.80
C GLY A 159 -1.68 -6.68 -13.40
N HIS A 160 -1.00 -6.14 -14.38
CA HIS A 160 -0.05 -5.05 -14.22
C HIS A 160 0.01 -4.21 -15.49
N CYS A 161 0.66 -3.06 -15.40
CA CYS A 161 0.96 -2.25 -16.57
C CYS A 161 2.37 -1.69 -16.47
N LEU A 162 2.97 -1.42 -17.63
CA LEU A 162 4.32 -0.89 -17.72
C LEU A 162 4.47 -0.08 -19.01
N TRP A 163 5.36 0.91 -18.96
CA TRP A 163 5.77 1.67 -20.14
C TRP A 163 6.88 0.93 -20.87
N MET A 164 6.78 0.85 -22.20
CA MET A 164 7.84 0.32 -23.05
C MET A 164 8.05 1.17 -24.31
N PRO A 165 9.24 1.17 -24.91
CA PRO A 165 9.46 1.87 -26.18
C PRO A 165 8.49 1.35 -27.24
N THR A 166 7.84 2.24 -27.99
CA THR A 166 6.88 1.84 -29.04
C THR A 166 7.48 0.88 -30.08
N PRO A 167 8.73 1.07 -30.55
CA PRO A 167 9.35 0.08 -31.44
C PRO A 167 9.49 -1.32 -30.84
N MET A 168 9.67 -1.42 -29.52
CA MET A 168 9.73 -2.72 -28.82
C MET A 168 8.33 -3.37 -28.77
N TYR A 169 7.31 -2.59 -28.45
CA TYR A 169 5.91 -3.04 -28.48
C TYR A 169 5.49 -3.53 -29.87
N GLU A 170 5.82 -2.77 -30.92
CA GLU A 170 5.54 -3.14 -32.31
C GLU A 170 6.25 -4.44 -32.70
N ALA A 171 7.52 -4.61 -32.33
CA ALA A 171 8.26 -5.83 -32.61
C ALA A 171 7.66 -7.07 -31.88
N ILE A 172 7.18 -6.89 -30.64
CA ILE A 172 6.50 -7.96 -29.88
C ILE A 172 5.17 -8.32 -30.57
N THR A 173 4.36 -7.31 -30.92
CA THR A 173 3.01 -7.50 -31.45
C THR A 173 2.95 -7.83 -32.94
N ALA A 174 4.07 -7.68 -33.67
CA ALA A 174 4.23 -8.17 -35.03
C ALA A 174 4.28 -9.71 -35.10
N SER A 175 4.63 -10.38 -34.00
CA SER A 175 4.60 -11.84 -33.92
C SER A 175 3.18 -12.34 -33.67
N PRO A 176 2.77 -13.47 -34.26
CA PRO A 176 1.47 -14.07 -33.95
C PRO A 176 1.40 -14.48 -32.47
N VAL A 177 0.22 -14.38 -31.88
CA VAL A 177 -0.01 -14.87 -30.52
C VAL A 177 0.18 -16.39 -30.46
N VAL A 178 0.78 -16.85 -29.37
CA VAL A 178 0.97 -18.27 -29.05
C VAL A 178 0.16 -18.64 -27.83
N GLN A 179 -0.27 -19.90 -27.77
CA GLN A 179 -1.03 -20.41 -26.64
C GLN A 179 -0.15 -20.45 -25.39
N ARG A 180 -0.68 -19.91 -24.28
CA ARG A 180 -0.04 -19.88 -22.97
C ARG A 180 -0.91 -20.62 -21.97
N GLY A 181 -0.61 -21.90 -21.78
CA GLY A 181 -1.44 -22.80 -20.97
C GLY A 181 -2.81 -23.04 -21.58
N GLU A 182 -3.76 -23.54 -20.80
CA GLU A 182 -5.07 -23.96 -21.33
C GLU A 182 -5.99 -22.79 -21.71
N LYS A 183 -5.82 -21.62 -21.07
CA LYS A 183 -6.83 -20.55 -21.09
C LYS A 183 -6.32 -19.16 -21.50
N SER A 184 -5.02 -18.99 -21.70
CA SER A 184 -4.45 -17.69 -22.04
C SER A 184 -3.63 -17.76 -23.33
N TRP A 185 -3.48 -16.62 -23.98
CA TRP A 185 -2.64 -16.43 -25.17
C TRP A 185 -1.70 -15.26 -24.90
N GLY A 186 -0.58 -15.22 -25.59
CA GLY A 186 0.37 -14.12 -25.45
C GLY A 186 1.32 -14.01 -26.64
N TYR A 187 2.01 -12.88 -26.72
CA TYR A 187 3.00 -12.61 -27.76
C TYR A 187 4.36 -13.18 -27.33
N PRO A 188 5.08 -13.89 -28.22
CA PRO A 188 6.46 -14.23 -27.97
C PRO A 188 7.30 -12.93 -27.94
N VAL A 189 8.15 -12.79 -26.93
CA VAL A 189 9.06 -11.65 -26.77
C VAL A 189 10.31 -11.91 -27.61
N PRO A 190 10.68 -11.01 -28.53
CA PRO A 190 11.90 -11.16 -29.33
C PRO A 190 13.16 -11.33 -28.45
N PRO A 191 14.13 -12.18 -28.85
CA PRO A 191 15.31 -12.48 -28.02
C PRO A 191 16.13 -11.25 -27.61
N ASN A 192 16.17 -10.20 -28.44
CA ASN A 192 16.87 -8.95 -28.15
C ASN A 192 16.18 -8.09 -27.06
N TYR A 193 14.94 -8.42 -26.69
CA TYR A 193 14.16 -7.77 -25.63
C TYR A 193 13.91 -8.70 -24.44
N TRP A 194 14.48 -9.90 -24.47
CA TRP A 194 14.29 -10.93 -23.47
C TRP A 194 15.61 -11.25 -22.77
N ASP A 195 15.66 -11.01 -21.45
CA ASP A 195 16.84 -11.30 -20.63
C ASP A 195 16.71 -12.64 -19.86
N GLY A 196 15.72 -13.48 -20.20
CA GLY A 196 15.49 -14.76 -19.54
C GLY A 196 16.47 -15.86 -19.97
N ALA A 197 16.25 -17.07 -19.46
CA ALA A 197 17.17 -18.19 -19.66
C ALA A 197 17.39 -18.51 -21.15
N PRO A 198 18.64 -18.82 -21.57
CA PRO A 198 18.90 -19.28 -22.93
C PRO A 198 18.00 -20.47 -23.31
N GLY A 199 17.36 -20.41 -24.47
CA GLY A 199 16.43 -21.43 -24.96
C GLY A 199 14.99 -21.31 -24.43
N THR A 200 14.69 -20.37 -23.53
CA THR A 200 13.32 -20.07 -23.10
C THR A 200 12.78 -18.86 -23.84
N THR A 201 11.71 -19.03 -24.61
CA THR A 201 10.99 -17.93 -25.24
C THR A 201 10.15 -17.21 -24.19
N GLY A 202 10.40 -15.92 -23.98
CA GLY A 202 9.52 -15.08 -23.15
C GLY A 202 8.14 -14.96 -23.80
N ILE A 203 7.06 -15.03 -23.02
CA ILE A 203 5.69 -14.83 -23.51
C ILE A 203 4.99 -13.80 -22.64
N ILE A 204 4.47 -12.75 -23.27
CA ILE A 204 3.73 -11.67 -22.61
C ILE A 204 2.28 -11.61 -23.08
N SER A 205 1.34 -11.64 -22.13
CA SER A 205 -0.10 -11.56 -22.43
C SER A 205 -0.55 -10.13 -22.27
N ILE A 206 -0.58 -9.38 -23.37
CA ILE A 206 -0.98 -7.97 -23.43
C ILE A 206 -2.47 -7.93 -23.75
N GLN A 207 -3.33 -7.40 -22.86
CA GLN A 207 -4.77 -7.26 -23.11
C GLN A 207 -5.11 -5.93 -23.78
N ALA A 208 -4.39 -4.87 -23.42
CA ALA A 208 -4.59 -3.55 -23.97
C ALA A 208 -3.29 -2.76 -24.02
N ALA A 209 -3.26 -1.74 -24.86
CA ALA A 209 -2.14 -0.81 -25.00
C ALA A 209 -2.67 0.61 -25.23
N PHE A 210 -1.98 1.60 -24.67
CA PHE A 210 -2.10 3.00 -25.06
C PHE A 210 -0.83 3.38 -25.84
N GLU A 211 -0.96 3.40 -27.15
CA GLU A 211 0.12 3.58 -28.11
C GLU A 211 0.41 5.08 -28.31
N CYS A 212 1.55 5.57 -27.85
CA CYS A 212 2.08 6.89 -28.24
C CYS A 212 3.23 6.73 -29.23
N PRO A 213 3.67 7.81 -29.91
CA PRO A 213 4.74 7.71 -30.92
C PRO A 213 6.08 7.15 -30.40
N LYS A 214 6.43 7.41 -29.13
CA LYS A 214 7.72 7.01 -28.55
C LYS A 214 7.62 5.89 -27.52
N TRP A 215 6.55 5.90 -26.74
CA TRP A 215 6.33 4.98 -25.63
C TRP A 215 4.91 4.45 -25.68
N THR A 216 4.74 3.17 -25.36
CA THR A 216 3.45 2.51 -25.26
C THR A 216 3.25 2.02 -23.83
N LEU A 217 2.13 2.41 -23.21
CA LEU A 217 1.70 1.85 -21.93
C LEU A 217 0.92 0.59 -22.21
N ILE A 218 1.46 -0.56 -21.83
CA ILE A 218 0.78 -1.85 -22.00
C ILE A 218 0.14 -2.29 -20.70
N PHE A 219 -1.00 -2.97 -20.81
CA PHE A 219 -1.71 -3.65 -19.73
C PHE A 219 -1.62 -5.15 -19.95
N CYS A 220 -1.01 -5.83 -18.99
CA CYS A 220 -0.68 -7.24 -19.08
C CYS A 220 -1.31 -8.01 -17.93
N ASP A 221 -1.82 -9.19 -18.24
CA ASP A 221 -2.29 -10.14 -17.26
C ASP A 221 -2.16 -11.55 -17.79
N HIS A 222 -1.33 -12.30 -17.12
CA HIS A 222 -1.06 -13.68 -17.43
C HIS A 222 -2.21 -14.62 -17.04
N ASN A 223 -3.06 -14.25 -16.10
CA ASN A 223 -4.23 -15.06 -15.75
C ASN A 223 -5.52 -14.55 -16.40
N VAL A 224 -5.43 -13.45 -17.15
CA VAL A 224 -6.55 -12.85 -17.89
C VAL A 224 -7.72 -12.51 -16.94
N PHE A 225 -7.38 -12.02 -15.76
CA PHE A 225 -8.27 -11.54 -14.71
C PHE A 225 -8.36 -10.02 -14.65
N ILE A 226 -7.55 -9.27 -15.40
CA ILE A 226 -7.70 -7.84 -15.56
C ILE A 226 -9.04 -7.56 -16.24
N THR A 227 -9.75 -6.53 -15.77
CA THR A 227 -11.01 -6.12 -16.35
C THR A 227 -11.00 -4.63 -16.67
N PHE A 228 -11.54 -4.29 -17.83
CA PHE A 228 -11.73 -2.95 -18.33
C PHE A 228 -13.23 -2.66 -18.42
N HIS A 229 -13.66 -1.56 -17.83
CA HIS A 229 -15.02 -1.07 -17.92
C HIS A 229 -15.02 0.27 -18.64
N VAL A 230 -15.53 0.29 -19.87
CA VAL A 230 -15.47 1.45 -20.76
C VAL A 230 -16.76 2.26 -20.65
N MET A 231 -16.61 3.54 -20.32
CA MET A 231 -17.67 4.53 -20.18
C MET A 231 -17.49 5.62 -21.25
N ALA A 232 -18.57 5.99 -21.92
CA ALA A 232 -18.59 7.16 -22.79
C ALA A 232 -19.09 8.37 -22.00
N LEU A 233 -18.27 9.41 -21.94
CA LEU A 233 -18.56 10.70 -21.32
C LEU A 233 -19.23 11.62 -22.35
N ARG A 234 -20.00 12.59 -21.87
CA ARG A 234 -20.68 13.56 -22.72
C ARG A 234 -19.72 14.59 -23.37
N SER A 235 -18.64 14.90 -22.67
CA SER A 235 -17.58 15.82 -23.09
C SER A 235 -16.26 15.36 -22.48
N PRO A 236 -15.10 15.73 -23.05
CA PRO A 236 -13.82 15.43 -22.43
C PRO A 236 -13.76 16.12 -21.07
N PRO A 237 -13.50 15.41 -19.97
CA PRO A 237 -13.50 16.01 -18.65
C PRO A 237 -12.23 16.84 -18.49
N SER A 238 -12.40 17.95 -17.80
CA SER A 238 -11.28 18.73 -17.28
C SER A 238 -10.59 18.00 -16.12
N GLU A 239 -9.34 18.36 -15.81
CA GLU A 239 -8.62 17.78 -14.67
C GLU A 239 -9.35 18.01 -13.34
N SER A 240 -10.05 19.14 -13.19
CA SER A 240 -10.88 19.43 -12.01
C SER A 240 -12.10 18.51 -11.89
N GLU A 241 -12.68 18.07 -13.00
CA GLU A 241 -13.78 17.09 -13.01
C GLU A 241 -13.32 15.66 -12.69
N LEU A 242 -12.01 15.40 -12.65
CA LEU A 242 -11.46 14.12 -12.23
C LEU A 242 -10.96 14.14 -10.78
N ARG A 243 -11.30 15.18 -10.00
CA ARG A 243 -10.94 15.29 -8.58
C ARG A 243 -12.03 14.69 -7.67
N PRO A 244 -11.66 14.23 -6.45
CA PRO A 244 -12.61 13.63 -5.50
C PRO A 244 -13.85 14.47 -5.17
N ASP A 245 -13.72 15.79 -5.17
CA ASP A 245 -14.79 16.76 -4.88
C ASP A 245 -15.74 17.00 -6.06
N SER A 246 -15.45 16.44 -7.23
CA SER A 246 -16.27 16.62 -8.44
C SER A 246 -17.52 15.74 -8.43
N MET A 247 -18.55 16.19 -9.17
CA MET A 247 -19.77 15.41 -9.38
C MET A 247 -19.55 14.16 -10.24
N LEU A 248 -18.49 14.13 -11.06
CA LEU A 248 -18.18 13.00 -11.93
C LEU A 248 -17.47 11.89 -11.13
N TRP A 249 -16.66 12.24 -10.13
CA TRP A 249 -15.83 11.30 -9.39
C TRP A 249 -16.57 10.07 -8.87
N PRO A 250 -17.71 10.16 -8.14
CA PRO A 250 -18.41 8.97 -7.66
C PRO A 250 -18.94 8.06 -8.77
N LEU A 251 -19.17 8.60 -9.98
CA LEU A 251 -19.67 7.85 -11.14
C LEU A 251 -18.57 7.06 -11.85
N LEU A 252 -17.31 7.44 -11.68
CA LEU A 252 -16.16 6.78 -12.29
C LEU A 252 -15.90 5.40 -11.66
N TRP A 253 -16.28 5.20 -10.40
CA TRP A 253 -15.89 4.02 -9.62
C TRP A 253 -17.01 2.99 -9.47
N SER A 254 -16.62 1.77 -9.12
CA SER A 254 -17.61 0.76 -8.73
C SER A 254 -18.24 1.13 -7.38
N HIS A 255 -19.52 0.82 -7.19
CA HIS A 255 -20.19 0.96 -5.89
C HIS A 255 -19.67 -0.04 -4.85
N SER A 256 -18.90 -1.04 -5.29
CA SER A 256 -18.20 -1.97 -4.41
C SER A 256 -16.89 -1.40 -3.86
N HIS A 257 -16.48 -0.21 -4.29
CA HIS A 257 -15.23 0.44 -3.88
C HIS A 257 -15.52 1.76 -3.17
N GLY A 258 -15.06 1.82 -1.92
CA GLY A 258 -15.22 2.94 -1.02
C GLY A 258 -14.32 4.13 -1.29
N PRO A 259 -14.41 5.17 -0.44
CA PRO A 259 -13.41 6.23 -0.40
C PRO A 259 -12.02 5.70 -0.06
N SER A 260 -10.99 6.49 -0.37
CA SER A 260 -9.59 6.23 0.03
C SER A 260 -9.15 7.24 1.09
N ALA A 261 -8.41 6.80 2.12
CA ALA A 261 -7.97 7.66 3.21
C ALA A 261 -7.11 8.85 2.74
N TYR A 262 -6.37 8.66 1.64
CA TYR A 262 -5.48 9.68 1.10
C TYR A 262 -6.21 10.69 0.18
N LEU A 263 -7.22 10.25 -0.59
CA LEU A 263 -7.92 11.12 -1.56
C LEU A 263 -9.20 11.73 -0.98
N GLU A 264 -9.89 10.99 -0.12
CA GLU A 264 -11.22 11.28 0.42
C GLU A 264 -11.19 11.08 1.95
N PRO A 265 -10.31 11.79 2.70
CA PRO A 265 -10.03 11.48 4.11
C PRO A 265 -11.26 11.58 5.02
N ASN A 266 -12.18 12.51 4.74
CA ASN A 266 -13.39 12.68 5.53
C ASN A 266 -14.41 11.57 5.23
N ASP A 267 -14.71 11.33 3.95
CA ASP A 267 -15.64 10.25 3.56
C ASP A 267 -15.13 8.89 4.01
N PHE A 268 -13.81 8.67 4.02
CA PHE A 268 -13.19 7.44 4.53
C PHE A 268 -13.40 7.28 6.04
N LYS A 269 -13.21 8.35 6.83
CA LYS A 269 -13.49 8.33 8.28
C LYS A 269 -14.97 8.08 8.55
N ASP A 270 -15.85 8.77 7.83
CA ASP A 270 -17.29 8.61 7.98
C ASP A 270 -17.72 7.17 7.63
N SER A 271 -17.15 6.60 6.57
CA SER A 271 -17.38 5.22 6.16
C SER A 271 -16.87 4.21 7.20
N LEU A 272 -15.70 4.44 7.82
CA LEU A 272 -15.19 3.61 8.91
C LEU A 272 -16.07 3.67 10.16
N ASP A 273 -16.52 4.86 10.54
CA ASP A 273 -17.36 5.06 11.73
C ASP A 273 -18.74 4.41 11.53
N GLU A 274 -19.31 4.54 10.33
CA GLU A 274 -20.57 3.87 10.00
C GLU A 274 -20.43 2.36 9.93
N TRP A 275 -19.30 1.87 9.40
CA TRP A 275 -18.98 0.45 9.41
C TRP A 275 -18.87 -0.10 10.83
N GLN A 276 -18.19 0.60 11.75
CA GLN A 276 -18.09 0.22 13.16
C GLN A 276 -19.47 0.07 13.80
N ARG A 277 -20.34 1.08 13.63
CA ARG A 277 -21.73 1.03 14.14
C ARG A 277 -22.48 -0.17 13.59
N THR A 278 -22.35 -0.42 12.29
CA THR A 278 -22.98 -1.56 11.62
C THR A 278 -22.52 -2.89 12.21
N ILE A 279 -21.21 -3.08 12.38
CA ILE A 279 -20.63 -4.30 12.98
C ILE A 279 -21.19 -4.55 14.38
N ILE A 280 -21.29 -3.49 15.21
CA ILE A 280 -21.83 -3.59 16.57
C ILE A 280 -23.32 -3.98 16.53
N ILE A 281 -24.11 -3.38 15.64
CA ILE A 281 -25.55 -3.65 15.52
C ILE A 281 -25.82 -5.09 15.06
N VAL A 282 -25.08 -5.56 14.05
CA VAL A 282 -25.28 -6.92 13.50
C VAL A 282 -24.53 -8.00 14.28
N GLU A 283 -23.77 -7.60 15.30
CA GLU A 283 -22.89 -8.45 16.11
C GLU A 283 -21.95 -9.35 15.26
N ASP A 284 -21.32 -8.78 14.23
CA ASP A 284 -20.45 -9.56 13.32
C ASP A 284 -19.21 -10.09 14.05
N ARG A 285 -19.09 -11.41 14.16
CA ARG A 285 -17.96 -12.08 14.84
C ARG A 285 -16.90 -12.63 13.90
N HIS A 286 -16.92 -12.36 12.60
CA HIS A 286 -15.87 -12.82 11.71
C HIS A 286 -14.49 -12.30 12.15
N PRO A 287 -13.39 -13.03 11.85
CA PRO A 287 -12.04 -12.52 12.05
C PRO A 287 -11.84 -11.14 11.42
N ILE A 288 -11.23 -10.20 12.16
CA ILE A 288 -10.97 -8.84 11.70
C ILE A 288 -10.20 -8.81 10.38
N TRP A 289 -9.24 -9.72 10.19
CA TRP A 289 -8.52 -9.84 8.92
C TRP A 289 -9.44 -10.10 7.74
N TYR A 290 -10.44 -10.98 7.91
CA TYR A 290 -11.39 -11.27 6.85
C TYR A 290 -12.32 -10.08 6.61
N ALA A 291 -12.82 -9.46 7.68
CA ALA A 291 -13.74 -8.32 7.60
C ALA A 291 -13.10 -7.13 6.86
N VAL A 292 -11.83 -6.82 7.12
CA VAL A 292 -11.10 -5.75 6.43
C VAL A 292 -10.83 -6.12 4.97
N LYS A 293 -10.22 -7.27 4.71
CA LYS A 293 -9.82 -7.70 3.36
C LYS A 293 -11.02 -7.84 2.41
N SER A 294 -12.17 -8.33 2.90
CA SER A 294 -13.33 -8.62 2.06
C SER A 294 -14.23 -7.40 1.81
N ASN A 295 -14.02 -6.28 2.51
CA ASN A 295 -14.87 -5.12 2.42
C ASN A 295 -14.15 -3.92 1.74
N GLN A 296 -14.07 -3.94 0.41
CA GLN A 296 -13.52 -2.82 -0.36
C GLN A 296 -14.38 -1.55 -0.33
N GLN A 297 -15.63 -1.62 0.14
CA GLN A 297 -16.51 -0.45 0.30
C GLN A 297 -16.08 0.45 1.47
N VAL A 298 -15.36 -0.11 2.44
CA VAL A 298 -14.85 0.64 3.61
C VAL A 298 -13.33 0.68 3.53
N PHE A 299 -12.70 -0.46 3.29
CA PHE A 299 -11.24 -0.60 3.25
C PHE A 299 -10.73 -0.66 1.81
N ASN A 300 -11.12 0.33 1.00
CA ASN A 300 -10.69 0.37 -0.39
C ASN A 300 -9.16 0.42 -0.47
N GLY A 301 -8.56 -0.52 -1.21
CA GLY A 301 -7.11 -0.63 -1.29
C GLY A 301 -6.50 -1.73 -0.41
N TYR A 302 -7.22 -2.25 0.58
CA TYR A 302 -6.71 -3.28 1.47
C TYR A 302 -6.85 -4.67 0.86
N GLY A 303 -5.73 -5.32 0.55
CA GLY A 303 -5.65 -6.73 0.20
C GLY A 303 -5.16 -7.57 1.37
N ALA A 304 -4.79 -8.82 1.06
CA ALA A 304 -4.29 -9.75 2.07
C ALA A 304 -3.02 -9.21 2.74
N GLN A 305 -2.10 -8.63 1.97
CA GLN A 305 -0.86 -8.08 2.47
C GLN A 305 -1.12 -6.89 3.39
N GLU A 306 -1.81 -5.88 2.87
CA GLU A 306 -2.04 -4.61 3.55
C GLU A 306 -2.81 -4.82 4.86
N THR A 307 -3.81 -5.69 4.86
CA THR A 307 -4.54 -6.03 6.10
C THR A 307 -3.63 -6.69 7.13
N THR A 308 -2.75 -7.61 6.71
CA THR A 308 -1.86 -8.33 7.61
C THR A 308 -0.83 -7.40 8.26
N ASP A 309 -0.18 -6.58 7.44
CA ASP A 309 0.82 -5.61 7.89
C ASP A 309 0.16 -4.55 8.79
N MET A 310 -0.97 -3.97 8.36
CA MET A 310 -1.71 -2.96 9.13
C MET A 310 -2.18 -3.49 10.49
N LEU A 311 -2.74 -4.70 10.57
CA LEU A 311 -3.16 -5.29 11.84
C LEU A 311 -1.99 -5.52 12.78
N THR A 312 -0.82 -5.86 12.23
CA THR A 312 0.40 -5.99 13.02
C THR A 312 0.83 -4.64 13.60
N GLN A 313 0.81 -3.56 12.81
CA GLN A 313 1.06 -2.20 13.31
C GLN A 313 0.03 -1.77 14.37
N ALA A 314 -1.23 -2.18 14.20
CA ALA A 314 -2.30 -1.91 15.15
C ALA A 314 -2.16 -2.73 16.45
N HIS A 315 -1.27 -3.72 16.48
CA HIS A 315 -1.15 -4.71 17.55
C HIS A 315 -2.47 -5.47 17.80
N VAL A 316 -3.18 -5.79 16.70
CA VAL A 316 -4.44 -6.54 16.72
C VAL A 316 -4.20 -7.91 16.10
N HIS A 317 -4.52 -8.97 16.83
CA HIS A 317 -4.38 -10.33 16.31
C HIS A 317 -5.36 -10.56 15.14
N PRO A 318 -4.92 -11.15 14.01
CA PRO A 318 -5.74 -11.22 12.80
C PRO A 318 -7.01 -12.08 12.93
N LEU A 319 -7.04 -12.99 13.91
CA LEU A 319 -8.22 -13.80 14.23
C LEU A 319 -9.21 -13.14 15.20
N MET A 320 -8.86 -12.00 15.82
CA MET A 320 -9.75 -11.33 16.77
C MET A 320 -11.09 -11.00 16.09
N PRO A 321 -12.24 -11.36 16.69
CA PRO A 321 -13.54 -11.03 16.14
C PRO A 321 -13.70 -9.52 15.92
N VAL A 322 -14.20 -9.13 14.75
CA VAL A 322 -14.38 -7.72 14.39
C VAL A 322 -15.31 -6.98 15.35
N LEU A 323 -16.34 -7.64 15.89
CA LEU A 323 -17.17 -7.10 16.97
C LEU A 323 -16.36 -6.67 18.20
N LEU A 324 -15.38 -7.46 18.63
CA LEU A 324 -14.58 -7.14 19.83
C LEU A 324 -13.68 -5.93 19.57
N VAL A 325 -13.07 -5.86 18.38
CA VAL A 325 -12.29 -4.70 17.93
C VAL A 325 -13.16 -3.44 17.91
N CYS A 326 -14.38 -3.52 17.38
CA CYS A 326 -15.28 -2.36 17.25
C CYS A 326 -15.94 -1.94 18.56
N ARG A 327 -16.22 -2.88 19.47
CA ARG A 327 -16.91 -2.60 20.75
C ARG A 327 -15.99 -2.00 21.80
N ASN A 328 -14.71 -2.35 21.75
CA ASN A 328 -13.71 -1.83 22.67
C ASN A 328 -13.17 -0.49 22.15
N GLU A 329 -13.49 0.61 22.81
CA GLU A 329 -13.12 1.96 22.34
C GLU A 329 -11.60 2.17 22.22
N ARG A 330 -10.81 1.58 23.12
CA ARG A 330 -9.35 1.68 23.08
C ARG A 330 -8.75 0.92 21.89
N VAL A 331 -9.20 -0.33 21.67
CA VAL A 331 -8.74 -1.15 20.55
C VAL A 331 -9.22 -0.55 19.22
N TRP A 332 -10.45 -0.05 19.18
CA TRP A 332 -11.02 0.63 18.03
C TRP A 332 -10.22 1.86 17.62
N GLU A 333 -9.93 2.79 18.54
CA GLU A 333 -9.21 4.02 18.20
C GLU A 333 -7.79 3.72 17.69
N LYS A 334 -7.11 2.71 18.28
CA LYS A 334 -5.81 2.24 17.78
C LYS A 334 -5.93 1.64 16.39
N PHE A 335 -6.93 0.79 16.16
CA PHE A 335 -7.20 0.19 14.85
C PHE A 335 -7.52 1.27 13.79
N ARG A 336 -8.49 2.16 14.08
CA ARG A 336 -8.95 3.24 13.20
C ARG A 336 -7.81 4.18 12.80
N SER A 337 -7.03 4.64 13.78
CA SER A 337 -5.87 5.50 13.52
C SER A 337 -4.83 4.78 12.65
N THR A 338 -4.54 3.50 12.93
CA THR A 338 -3.58 2.71 12.16
C THR A 338 -4.05 2.44 10.73
N VAL A 339 -5.34 2.17 10.51
CA VAL A 339 -5.89 2.00 9.15
C VAL A 339 -5.69 3.26 8.30
N ILE A 340 -5.85 4.44 8.90
CA ILE A 340 -5.64 5.72 8.20
C ILE A 340 -4.15 5.96 7.97
N SER A 341 -3.33 5.89 9.02
CA SER A 341 -1.90 6.17 8.93
C SER A 341 -1.19 5.19 8.01
N TYR A 342 -1.57 3.91 8.04
CA TYR A 342 -0.99 2.89 7.16
C TYR A 342 -1.18 3.28 5.69
N GLN A 343 -2.39 3.67 5.24
CA GLN A 343 -2.56 4.09 3.84
C GLN A 343 -1.72 5.32 3.50
N LEU A 344 -1.68 6.33 4.38
CA LEU A 344 -0.92 7.56 4.17
C LEU A 344 0.59 7.29 4.08
N ASP A 345 1.13 6.49 5.00
CA ASP A 345 2.54 6.14 5.07
C ASP A 345 3.02 5.43 3.79
N ARG A 346 2.16 4.59 3.21
CA ARG A 346 2.45 3.93 1.92
C ARG A 346 2.60 4.98 0.82
N ILE A 347 1.59 5.83 0.68
CA ILE A 347 1.57 6.89 -0.33
C ILE A 347 2.80 7.81 -0.17
N ASP A 348 3.12 8.21 1.04
CA ASP A 348 4.29 9.03 1.34
C ASP A 348 5.60 8.32 1.00
N HIS A 349 5.71 7.02 1.28
CA HIS A 349 6.90 6.26 0.93
C HIS A 349 7.15 6.23 -0.59
N VAL A 350 6.11 6.06 -1.40
CA VAL A 350 6.24 6.10 -2.86
C VAL A 350 6.53 7.51 -3.37
N ARG A 351 6.01 8.53 -2.69
CA ARG A 351 6.19 9.92 -3.07
C ARG A 351 7.56 10.49 -2.76
N ARG A 352 8.29 9.97 -1.78
CA ARG A 352 9.64 10.46 -1.47
C ARG A 352 10.50 10.38 -2.74
N GLU A 353 11.14 11.48 -3.15
CA GLU A 353 11.96 11.55 -4.39
C GLU A 353 13.08 10.50 -4.44
N LYS A 354 13.52 10.04 -3.26
CA LYS A 354 14.52 8.98 -3.10
C LYS A 354 13.93 7.57 -3.12
N SER A 355 12.61 7.42 -3.30
CA SER A 355 11.96 6.12 -3.37
C SER A 355 12.49 5.37 -4.58
N ARG A 356 13.22 4.28 -4.33
CA ARG A 356 13.88 3.49 -5.38
C ARG A 356 12.88 2.68 -6.23
N LEU A 357 11.66 2.51 -5.72
CA LEU A 357 10.52 1.89 -6.42
C LEU A 357 10.14 2.62 -7.71
N VAL A 358 10.54 3.89 -7.84
CA VAL A 358 10.24 4.77 -8.98
C VAL A 358 10.99 4.32 -10.26
N LYS A 359 12.11 3.59 -10.16
CA LYS A 359 13.02 3.35 -11.31
C LYS A 359 13.04 1.91 -11.82
N CYS A 360 11.93 1.20 -11.69
CA CYS A 360 11.87 -0.26 -11.83
C CYS A 360 12.26 -0.81 -13.20
N SER A 361 12.09 -0.09 -14.32
CA SER A 361 12.14 -0.79 -15.62
C SER A 361 12.97 -0.11 -16.73
N GLY A 362 13.17 1.21 -16.69
CA GLY A 362 14.04 1.91 -17.66
C GLY A 362 13.73 1.58 -19.13
N VAL A 363 14.75 1.56 -20.00
CA VAL A 363 14.60 1.22 -21.44
C VAL A 363 14.41 -0.28 -21.73
N ARG A 364 14.60 -1.14 -20.72
CA ARG A 364 14.43 -2.60 -20.83
C ARG A 364 13.35 -3.07 -19.85
N PRO A 365 12.07 -2.82 -20.17
CA PRO A 365 11.03 -2.94 -19.18
C PRO A 365 10.71 -4.37 -18.75
N LEU A 366 11.11 -5.37 -19.55
CA LEU A 366 10.90 -6.79 -19.26
C LEU A 366 12.07 -7.42 -18.48
N ARG A 367 13.11 -6.63 -18.16
CA ARG A 367 14.26 -7.10 -17.40
C ARG A 367 13.91 -7.21 -15.92
N TRP A 368 14.23 -8.35 -15.30
CA TRP A 368 14.19 -8.46 -13.85
C TRP A 368 15.19 -7.51 -13.18
N LYS A 369 14.73 -6.73 -12.19
CA LYS A 369 15.59 -5.90 -11.36
C LYS A 369 15.49 -6.32 -9.89
N GLN A 370 16.52 -7.02 -9.43
CA GLN A 370 16.61 -7.49 -8.04
C GLN A 370 16.48 -6.36 -7.03
N SER A 371 17.17 -5.22 -7.25
CA SER A 371 17.12 -4.08 -6.33
C SER A 371 15.70 -3.58 -6.09
N ALA A 372 14.87 -3.55 -7.14
CA ALA A 372 13.52 -3.06 -7.04
C ALA A 372 12.56 -4.09 -6.42
N HIS A 373 12.86 -5.39 -6.54
CA HIS A 373 12.21 -6.41 -5.73
C HIS A 373 12.56 -6.22 -4.25
N GLU A 374 13.84 -6.03 -3.92
CA GLU A 374 14.29 -5.77 -2.54
C GLU A 374 13.66 -4.49 -1.95
N ASP A 375 13.57 -3.42 -2.75
CA ASP A 375 12.89 -2.19 -2.34
C ASP A 375 11.41 -2.43 -2.06
N PHE A 376 10.74 -3.25 -2.87
CA PHE A 376 9.36 -3.67 -2.59
C PHE A 376 9.27 -4.60 -1.37
N CYS A 377 10.24 -5.47 -1.16
CA CYS A 377 10.27 -6.34 0.00
C CYS A 377 10.42 -5.54 1.30
N SER A 378 11.15 -4.42 1.26
CA SER A 378 11.28 -3.50 2.41
C SER A 378 9.95 -2.89 2.86
N LEU A 379 8.94 -2.97 1.99
CA LEU A 379 7.59 -2.50 2.19
C LEU A 379 6.61 -3.57 2.68
N VAL A 380 7.05 -4.81 2.89
CA VAL A 380 6.21 -5.86 3.46
C VAL A 380 6.71 -6.12 4.86
N GLU A 381 5.82 -6.02 5.85
CA GLU A 381 6.25 -6.17 7.24
C GLU A 381 6.23 -7.63 7.68
N VAL A 382 5.11 -8.31 7.48
CA VAL A 382 4.91 -9.68 7.97
C VAL A 382 4.29 -10.63 6.96
N TYR A 383 3.61 -10.12 5.93
CA TYR A 383 2.94 -10.98 4.96
C TYR A 383 3.93 -11.90 4.24
N ARG A 384 3.86 -13.21 4.50
CA ARG A 384 4.81 -14.23 4.01
C ARG A 384 6.28 -13.94 4.35
N CYS A 385 6.57 -13.20 5.40
CA CYS A 385 7.92 -13.07 5.92
C CYS A 385 8.21 -14.24 6.86
N HIS A 386 9.45 -14.72 6.91
CA HIS A 386 9.93 -15.59 8.00
C HIS A 386 10.20 -14.79 9.28
N ARG A 387 10.81 -13.61 9.13
CA ARG A 387 11.13 -12.69 10.24
C ARG A 387 10.84 -11.25 9.88
N ARG A 388 10.34 -10.50 10.86
CA ARG A 388 10.11 -9.05 10.80
C ARG A 388 11.17 -8.32 11.63
N ARG A 389 11.74 -7.26 11.06
CA ARG A 389 12.56 -6.31 11.83
C ARG A 389 11.64 -5.37 12.61
N VAL A 390 11.81 -5.29 13.93
CA VAL A 390 10.98 -4.48 14.84
C VAL A 390 11.81 -3.49 15.65
N THR A 391 11.19 -2.39 16.03
CA THR A 391 11.77 -1.42 16.96
C THR A 391 11.63 -1.92 18.40
N ARG A 392 12.45 -1.36 19.30
CA ARG A 392 12.30 -1.58 20.74
C ARG A 392 10.91 -1.19 21.24
N SER A 393 10.36 -0.06 20.77
CA SER A 393 9.02 0.39 21.14
C SER A 393 7.92 -0.59 20.74
N PHE A 394 8.04 -1.22 19.57
CA PHE A 394 7.12 -2.27 19.13
C PHE A 394 7.22 -3.50 20.06
N LEU A 395 8.44 -3.93 20.40
CA LEU A 395 8.64 -5.03 21.33
C LEU A 395 8.07 -4.76 22.73
N GLU A 396 8.33 -3.58 23.27
CA GLU A 396 7.81 -3.17 24.57
C GLU A 396 6.27 -3.14 24.57
N GLU A 397 5.66 -2.71 23.47
CA GLU A 397 4.20 -2.69 23.34
C GLU A 397 3.61 -4.10 23.23
N ILE A 398 4.17 -5.03 22.44
CA ILE A 398 3.70 -6.43 22.42
C ILE A 398 3.94 -7.14 23.76
N ARG A 399 5.00 -6.76 24.49
CA ARG A 399 5.27 -7.23 25.86
C ARG A 399 4.21 -6.74 26.83
N ARG A 400 3.94 -5.44 26.82
CA ARG A 400 2.90 -4.81 27.63
C ARG A 400 1.51 -5.38 27.36
N LEU A 401 1.24 -5.82 26.14
CA LEU A 401 -0.02 -6.45 25.73
C LEU A 401 -0.02 -7.98 25.88
N ASN A 402 1.06 -8.58 26.39
CA ASN A 402 1.20 -10.04 26.53
C ASN A 402 0.94 -10.81 25.21
N LEU A 403 1.23 -10.21 24.05
CA LEU A 403 1.02 -10.86 22.73
C LEU A 403 2.20 -11.75 22.29
N HIS A 404 3.30 -11.68 23.05
CA HIS A 404 4.56 -12.38 22.80
C HIS A 404 4.69 -13.69 23.60
N ASP A 405 3.75 -13.97 24.51
CA ASP A 405 3.81 -15.12 25.40
C ASP A 405 2.80 -16.19 24.94
N PRO A 406 3.27 -17.37 24.48
CA PRO A 406 2.39 -18.44 24.02
C PRO A 406 1.55 -19.06 25.14
N ALA A 407 1.85 -18.83 26.42
CA ALA A 407 1.03 -19.31 27.54
C ALA A 407 -0.22 -18.47 27.76
N MET A 408 -0.32 -17.28 27.14
CA MET A 408 -1.43 -16.35 27.31
C MET A 408 -2.51 -16.58 26.25
N ILE A 409 -3.78 -16.41 26.62
CA ILE A 409 -4.92 -16.36 25.69
C ILE A 409 -5.30 -14.90 25.46
N ILE A 410 -5.52 -14.50 24.21
CA ILE A 410 -5.96 -13.14 23.86
C ILE A 410 -7.42 -12.96 24.32
N GLY A 411 -7.62 -12.08 25.29
CA GLY A 411 -8.94 -11.71 25.79
C GLY A 411 -9.68 -10.73 24.87
N ASP A 412 -10.91 -10.39 25.25
CA ASP A 412 -11.80 -9.51 24.47
C ASP A 412 -11.25 -8.08 24.30
N GLU A 413 -10.36 -7.69 25.21
CA GLU A 413 -9.67 -6.40 25.24
C GLU A 413 -8.40 -6.38 24.36
N GLY A 414 -8.11 -7.47 23.63
CA GLY A 414 -6.99 -7.56 22.69
C GLY A 414 -5.61 -7.72 23.33
N HIS A 415 -5.53 -8.03 24.62
CA HIS A 415 -4.28 -8.36 25.32
C HIS A 415 -4.32 -9.81 25.83
N GLY A 416 -3.14 -10.41 25.98
CA GLY A 416 -2.96 -11.73 26.56
C GLY A 416 -3.30 -11.74 28.05
N VAL A 417 -4.13 -12.70 28.44
CA VAL A 417 -4.47 -13.02 29.83
C VAL A 417 -4.16 -14.48 30.10
N TYR A 418 -3.84 -14.83 31.34
CA TYR A 418 -3.63 -16.23 31.69
C TYR A 418 -4.93 -17.02 31.48
N PRO A 419 -4.86 -18.21 30.86
CA PRO A 419 -5.99 -19.11 30.83
C PRO A 419 -6.50 -19.41 32.24
N PRO A 420 -7.81 -19.65 32.43
CA PRO A 420 -8.32 -20.22 33.67
C PRO A 420 -7.58 -21.53 33.99
N GLU A 421 -7.30 -21.77 35.28
CA GLU A 421 -6.63 -23.00 35.72
C GLU A 421 -7.30 -24.24 35.11
N GLY A 422 -6.50 -25.06 34.40
CA GLY A 422 -6.96 -26.29 33.76
C GLY A 422 -7.41 -26.17 32.31
N ALA A 423 -7.38 -24.98 31.69
CA ALA A 423 -7.56 -24.90 30.24
C ALA A 423 -6.32 -25.47 29.52
N HIS A 424 -6.54 -26.46 28.66
CA HIS A 424 -5.48 -27.01 27.81
C HIS A 424 -5.07 -25.99 26.76
N SER A 425 -3.76 -25.75 26.66
CA SER A 425 -3.15 -24.93 25.62
C SER A 425 -3.42 -25.55 24.26
N ALA A 426 -3.95 -24.77 23.31
CA ALA A 426 -4.08 -25.23 21.93
C ALA A 426 -2.70 -25.43 21.27
N TYR A 427 -1.65 -24.89 21.90
CA TYR A 427 -0.28 -24.86 21.40
C TYR A 427 0.59 -26.01 21.86
N ASP A 428 0.09 -26.91 22.70
CA ASP A 428 0.82 -28.13 23.08
C ASP A 428 1.13 -29.02 21.84
N GLN A 429 0.52 -28.73 20.69
CA GLN A 429 0.75 -29.38 19.40
C GLN A 429 1.68 -28.62 18.45
N PHE A 430 2.09 -27.39 18.78
CA PHE A 430 2.91 -26.54 17.91
C PHE A 430 4.31 -26.37 18.48
N GLU A 431 5.32 -26.23 17.61
CA GLU A 431 6.70 -25.99 18.04
C GLU A 431 6.77 -24.73 18.91
N GLU A 432 7.50 -24.82 20.04
CA GLU A 432 7.68 -23.67 20.93
C GLU A 432 8.26 -22.48 20.15
N PRO A 433 7.64 -21.29 20.26
CA PRO A 433 8.19 -20.07 19.71
C PRO A 433 9.64 -19.89 20.15
N THR A 434 10.55 -19.68 19.20
CA THR A 434 11.93 -19.32 19.54
C THR A 434 11.90 -18.05 20.39
N GLU A 435 12.52 -18.09 21.57
CA GLU A 435 12.58 -16.94 22.47
C GLU A 435 13.07 -15.68 21.73
N ILE A 436 12.43 -14.55 22.03
CA ILE A 436 12.92 -13.24 21.60
C ILE A 436 14.21 -12.99 22.39
N THR A 437 15.37 -13.34 21.82
CA THR A 437 16.67 -13.15 22.46
C THR A 437 16.89 -11.66 22.74
N ASP A 438 17.14 -11.31 24.00
CA ASP A 438 17.29 -9.94 24.52
C ASP A 438 18.63 -9.26 24.14
N GLU A 439 19.32 -9.70 23.07
CA GLU A 439 20.52 -9.04 22.55
C GLU A 439 20.17 -7.72 21.84
N ILE A 440 19.66 -6.76 22.61
CA ILE A 440 19.35 -5.40 22.19
C ILE A 440 20.55 -4.52 22.55
N SER A 441 21.58 -4.52 21.72
CA SER A 441 22.66 -3.53 21.82
C SER A 441 22.16 -2.14 21.39
N ARG A 442 22.26 -1.15 22.29
CA ARG A 442 22.28 0.32 22.08
C ARG A 442 21.59 0.87 20.81
N GLY A 443 20.25 0.79 20.75
CA GLY A 443 19.43 1.43 19.70
C GLY A 443 19.11 0.56 18.48
N VAL A 444 19.51 -0.71 18.51
CA VAL A 444 19.41 -1.66 17.39
C VAL A 444 18.00 -2.27 17.33
N THR A 445 17.37 -2.17 16.16
CA THR A 445 16.18 -2.97 15.81
C THR A 445 16.49 -4.46 15.94
N THR A 446 15.57 -5.27 16.43
CA THR A 446 15.74 -6.73 16.49
C THR A 446 14.77 -7.44 15.53
N PHE A 447 14.87 -8.75 15.43
CA PHE A 447 13.98 -9.57 14.60
C PHE A 447 13.02 -10.37 15.47
N VAL A 448 11.76 -10.43 15.04
CA VAL A 448 10.76 -11.36 15.57
C VAL A 448 10.37 -12.36 14.48
N ASN A 449 10.13 -13.59 14.90
CA ASN A 449 9.57 -14.61 14.04
C ASN A 449 8.14 -14.25 13.61
N VAL A 450 7.76 -14.72 12.43
CA VAL A 450 6.41 -14.57 11.88
C VAL A 450 5.82 -15.97 11.69
N TYR A 451 4.53 -16.08 11.98
CA TYR A 451 3.77 -17.32 11.92
C TYR A 451 2.68 -17.22 10.88
N ALA A 452 2.44 -18.30 10.15
CA ALA A 452 1.30 -18.44 9.25
C ALA A 452 0.15 -19.14 9.97
N ILE A 453 -1.04 -18.56 9.82
CA ILE A 453 -2.28 -19.09 10.37
C ILE A 453 -3.21 -19.45 9.23
N GLU A 454 -3.49 -20.75 9.05
CA GLU A 454 -4.58 -21.21 8.18
C GLU A 454 -5.86 -21.37 8.99
N PHE A 455 -6.95 -20.78 8.50
CA PHE A 455 -8.24 -20.86 9.17
C PHE A 455 -9.42 -20.96 8.20
N LYS A 456 -10.56 -21.39 8.72
CA LYS A 456 -11.87 -21.40 8.07
C LYS A 456 -12.81 -20.48 8.85
N LEU A 457 -13.72 -19.80 8.17
CA LEU A 457 -14.69 -18.90 8.84
C LEU A 457 -15.68 -19.66 9.73
N ASN A 458 -15.90 -20.95 9.45
CA ASN A 458 -16.67 -21.87 10.27
C ASN A 458 -16.25 -23.31 9.92
N ALA A 459 -16.63 -24.27 10.77
CA ALA A 459 -16.27 -25.68 10.58
C ALA A 459 -16.72 -26.27 9.24
N ASN A 460 -17.86 -25.80 8.71
CA ASN A 460 -18.46 -26.28 7.47
C ASN A 460 -17.87 -25.64 6.20
N SER A 461 -17.05 -24.60 6.33
CA SER A 461 -16.45 -23.93 5.19
C SER A 461 -15.34 -24.80 4.59
N ASN A 462 -15.44 -25.08 3.29
CA ASN A 462 -14.35 -25.70 2.54
C ASN A 462 -13.26 -24.69 2.18
N LYS A 463 -13.58 -23.39 2.19
CA LYS A 463 -12.62 -22.34 1.87
C LYS A 463 -11.72 -22.07 3.07
N LYS A 464 -10.43 -22.27 2.85
CA LYS A 464 -9.36 -21.89 3.77
C LYS A 464 -8.86 -20.49 3.45
N TYR A 465 -8.40 -19.80 4.48
CA TYR A 465 -7.75 -18.51 4.43
C TYR A 465 -6.41 -18.61 5.15
N THR A 466 -5.44 -17.81 4.72
CA THR A 466 -4.12 -17.74 5.35
C THR A 466 -3.82 -16.28 5.70
N THR A 467 -3.38 -16.05 6.92
CA THR A 467 -2.89 -14.76 7.44
C THR A 467 -1.55 -14.96 8.16
N TYR A 468 -0.85 -13.87 8.45
CA TYR A 468 0.48 -13.91 9.07
C TYR A 468 0.52 -12.97 10.28
N THR A 469 1.26 -13.34 11.32
CA THR A 469 1.38 -12.50 12.51
C THR A 469 2.66 -12.82 13.27
N PRO A 470 3.28 -11.83 13.94
CA PRO A 470 4.37 -12.10 14.87
C PRO A 470 3.87 -12.38 16.30
N PHE A 471 2.55 -12.35 16.54
CA PHE A 471 1.97 -12.59 17.86
C PHE A 471 1.84 -14.10 18.09
N VAL A 472 2.25 -14.56 19.28
CA VAL A 472 2.26 -15.98 19.65
C VAL A 472 1.29 -16.31 20.76
N ALA A 473 0.72 -15.29 21.42
CA ALA A 473 -0.39 -15.49 22.35
C ALA A 473 -1.55 -16.20 21.65
N GLN A 474 -2.16 -17.15 22.36
CA GLN A 474 -3.18 -18.03 21.83
C GLN A 474 -4.46 -17.25 21.50
N TRP A 475 -5.12 -17.59 20.41
CA TRP A 475 -6.47 -17.09 20.17
C TRP A 475 -7.47 -17.76 21.12
N ASN A 476 -8.54 -17.06 21.47
CA ASN A 476 -9.61 -17.66 22.26
C ASN A 476 -10.37 -18.70 21.41
N GLN A 477 -10.52 -19.92 21.92
CA GLN A 477 -11.19 -21.02 21.21
C GLN A 477 -12.68 -20.77 20.97
N ASP A 478 -13.30 -19.83 21.71
CA ASP A 478 -14.68 -19.41 21.52
C ASP A 478 -14.88 -18.50 20.28
N TRP A 479 -13.79 -18.08 19.63
CA TRP A 479 -13.90 -17.32 18.38
C TRP A 479 -14.44 -18.21 17.25
N PRO A 480 -15.34 -17.71 16.38
CA PRO A 480 -16.11 -18.54 15.46
C PRO A 480 -15.29 -19.18 14.32
N CYS A 481 -14.02 -18.78 14.15
CA CYS A 481 -13.16 -19.35 13.13
C CYS A 481 -12.49 -20.66 13.58
N VAL A 482 -12.33 -21.60 12.66
CA VAL A 482 -11.63 -22.85 12.92
C VAL A 482 -10.22 -22.75 12.37
N VAL A 483 -9.22 -22.71 13.24
CA VAL A 483 -7.81 -22.78 12.84
C VAL A 483 -7.49 -24.20 12.42
N THR A 484 -6.94 -24.36 11.21
CA THR A 484 -6.58 -25.66 10.63
C THR A 484 -5.08 -25.90 10.62
N ASN A 485 -4.28 -24.85 10.72
CA ASN A 485 -2.83 -24.93 10.77
C ASN A 485 -2.27 -23.65 11.41
N PHE A 486 -1.28 -23.79 12.29
CA PHE A 486 -0.50 -22.68 12.84
C PHE A 486 0.96 -23.13 12.84
N HIS A 487 1.80 -22.48 12.05
CA HIS A 487 3.20 -22.86 11.94
C HIS A 487 4.10 -21.65 11.78
N HIS A 488 5.33 -21.82 12.24
CA HIS A 488 6.40 -20.88 11.99
C HIS A 488 6.70 -20.83 10.49
N MET A 489 6.86 -19.62 9.95
CA MET A 489 7.22 -19.45 8.54
C MET A 489 8.67 -19.91 8.35
N SER A 490 8.89 -20.89 7.47
CA SER A 490 10.24 -21.33 7.10
C SER A 490 10.98 -20.20 6.36
N PRO A 491 12.31 -20.06 6.53
CA PRO A 491 13.14 -19.21 5.66
C PRO A 491 12.93 -19.48 4.15
N ASP A 492 12.62 -20.73 3.78
CA ASP A 492 12.39 -21.13 2.39
C ASP A 492 11.04 -20.64 1.84
N ASP A 493 10.09 -20.32 2.72
CA ASP A 493 8.78 -19.75 2.40
C ASP A 493 8.75 -18.22 2.58
N ASP A 494 9.90 -17.61 2.88
CA ASP A 494 10.01 -16.16 2.97
C ASP A 494 9.91 -15.55 1.57
N PHE A 495 8.90 -14.70 1.35
CA PHE A 495 8.63 -14.12 0.04
C PHE A 495 9.80 -13.30 -0.52
N ARG A 496 10.74 -12.84 0.33
CA ARG A 496 11.96 -12.13 -0.07
C ARG A 496 12.94 -13.02 -0.83
N HIS A 497 12.82 -14.33 -0.66
CA HIS A 497 13.58 -15.36 -1.37
C HIS A 497 12.73 -16.06 -2.43
N GLU A 498 11.40 -15.85 -2.43
CA GLU A 498 10.47 -16.36 -3.43
C GLU A 498 10.47 -15.53 -4.71
N TYR A 499 11.52 -15.67 -5.50
CA TYR A 499 11.64 -14.97 -6.77
C TYR A 499 10.72 -15.50 -7.88
N ASN A 500 10.18 -16.72 -7.72
CA ASN A 500 9.46 -17.45 -8.77
C ASN A 500 7.99 -17.75 -8.43
N LYS A 501 7.49 -17.32 -7.26
CA LYS A 501 6.09 -17.54 -6.91
C LYS A 501 5.28 -16.31 -7.34
N PRO A 502 4.27 -16.47 -8.21
CA PRO A 502 3.46 -15.34 -8.60
C PRO A 502 2.67 -14.79 -7.42
N THR A 503 2.23 -13.52 -7.49
CA THR A 503 1.36 -12.80 -6.51
C THR A 503 2.03 -12.11 -5.32
N LEU A 504 3.34 -11.88 -5.36
CA LEU A 504 4.15 -11.28 -4.28
C LEU A 504 4.92 -10.02 -4.71
N GLY A 505 4.24 -9.15 -5.46
CA GLY A 505 4.75 -7.83 -5.79
C GLY A 505 5.08 -7.61 -7.27
N PRO A 506 5.74 -6.48 -7.61
CA PRO A 506 5.78 -5.99 -8.99
C PRO A 506 6.66 -6.85 -9.91
N TYR A 507 7.49 -7.72 -9.33
CA TYR A 507 8.30 -8.67 -10.06
C TYR A 507 7.84 -10.13 -9.91
N SER A 508 6.78 -10.35 -9.14
CA SER A 508 6.15 -11.68 -9.08
C SER A 508 5.29 -11.98 -10.32
N PHE A 509 5.25 -11.09 -11.31
CA PHE A 509 4.55 -11.41 -12.55
C PHE A 509 5.35 -12.41 -13.35
N ASN A 510 4.64 -13.36 -13.96
CA ASN A 510 5.24 -14.47 -14.68
C ASN A 510 6.28 -14.02 -15.72
N VAL A 511 6.09 -12.87 -16.37
CA VAL A 511 7.06 -12.31 -17.31
C VAL A 511 8.43 -12.04 -16.66
N TYR A 512 8.46 -11.49 -15.45
CA TYR A 512 9.71 -11.20 -14.73
C TYR A 512 10.32 -12.46 -14.13
N ILE A 513 9.47 -13.38 -13.65
CA ILE A 513 9.90 -14.69 -13.14
C ILE A 513 10.63 -15.47 -14.24
N LEU A 514 10.04 -15.54 -15.44
CA LEU A 514 10.66 -16.21 -16.58
C LEU A 514 11.92 -15.47 -17.06
N ALA A 515 11.99 -14.15 -16.88
CA ALA A 515 13.16 -13.34 -17.21
C ALA A 515 14.30 -13.45 -16.19
N MET A 516 14.07 -14.04 -15.01
CA MET A 516 15.11 -14.28 -14.03
C MET A 516 15.97 -15.48 -14.40
N TRP A 517 17.02 -15.23 -15.18
CA TRP A 517 18.09 -16.20 -15.34
C TRP A 517 19.16 -16.00 -14.25
N ASN A 518 19.44 -17.04 -13.45
CA ASN A 518 20.59 -17.06 -12.54
C ASN A 518 21.35 -18.39 -12.70
N PRO A 519 22.65 -18.37 -13.05
CA PRO A 519 23.50 -19.57 -13.20
C PRO A 519 23.53 -20.48 -11.95
N SER A 520 23.36 -19.94 -10.75
CA SER A 520 23.31 -20.74 -9.51
C SER A 520 22.09 -21.66 -9.42
N LYS A 521 21.04 -21.45 -10.23
CA LYS A 521 19.92 -22.38 -10.38
C LYS A 521 20.16 -23.48 -11.42
N VAL A 522 21.26 -23.39 -12.19
CA VAL A 522 21.64 -24.42 -13.18
C VAL A 522 22.38 -25.59 -12.51
N SER A 523 23.06 -25.37 -11.38
CA SER A 523 23.67 -26.47 -10.60
C SER A 523 22.65 -27.40 -9.97
N GLU A 524 21.39 -26.97 -9.83
CA GLU A 524 20.26 -27.81 -9.42
C GLU A 524 19.51 -28.44 -10.61
N MET A 525 19.81 -28.04 -11.85
CA MET A 525 19.30 -28.78 -13.01
C MET A 525 20.07 -30.10 -13.13
N PRO A 526 19.36 -31.24 -13.33
CA PRO A 526 20.02 -32.54 -13.46
C PRO A 526 21.08 -32.48 -14.56
N THR A 527 22.32 -32.81 -14.19
CA THR A 527 23.49 -32.83 -15.07
C THR A 527 23.20 -33.58 -16.37
N SER A 528 23.15 -32.80 -17.47
CA SER A 528 23.41 -33.06 -18.90
C SER A 528 23.00 -34.37 -19.61
N LYS A 529 22.64 -35.47 -18.93
CA LYS A 529 22.23 -36.72 -19.58
C LYS A 529 20.77 -36.76 -20.02
N ARG A 530 19.92 -35.80 -19.61
CA ARG A 530 18.53 -35.69 -20.08
C ARG A 530 18.29 -34.59 -21.12
N LEU A 531 19.31 -33.78 -21.45
CA LEU A 531 19.18 -32.72 -22.48
C LEU A 531 19.29 -33.25 -23.91
N ALA A 532 19.75 -34.49 -24.10
CA ALA A 532 19.83 -35.15 -25.42
C ALA A 532 18.53 -35.87 -25.84
N GLU A 533 17.52 -35.93 -24.96
CA GLU A 533 16.22 -36.58 -25.21
C GLU A 533 15.05 -35.59 -25.08
N TYR A 534 15.22 -34.35 -25.57
CA TYR A 534 14.06 -33.50 -25.87
C TYR A 534 13.46 -33.95 -27.20
N PRO A 535 12.21 -34.44 -27.24
CA PRO A 535 11.52 -34.66 -28.51
C PRO A 535 11.31 -33.30 -29.17
N GLN A 536 11.68 -33.21 -30.45
CA GLN A 536 11.21 -32.13 -31.29
C GLN A 536 9.68 -32.15 -31.32
N HIS A 537 9.06 -31.02 -30.97
CA HIS A 537 7.66 -30.67 -31.21
C HIS A 537 6.60 -31.77 -31.00
N GLY A 538 5.99 -31.77 -29.82
CA GLY A 538 4.75 -32.49 -29.53
C GLY A 538 4.74 -33.00 -28.10
N ASP A 539 3.80 -32.51 -27.30
CA ASP A 539 3.43 -33.06 -25.98
C ASP A 539 4.46 -32.97 -24.84
N VAL A 540 4.40 -31.87 -24.08
CA VAL A 540 4.99 -31.80 -22.72
C VAL A 540 3.86 -31.85 -21.69
N PRO A 541 3.92 -32.74 -20.67
CA PRO A 541 2.99 -32.73 -19.55
C PRO A 541 3.27 -31.54 -18.61
N SER A 542 2.21 -30.82 -18.28
CA SER A 542 2.17 -29.74 -17.28
C SER A 542 2.67 -30.19 -15.89
N TYR A 543 3.75 -29.57 -15.40
CA TYR A 543 4.05 -29.52 -13.97
C TYR A 543 3.11 -28.51 -13.31
N GLY A 544 1.96 -29.00 -12.85
CA GLY A 544 0.94 -28.20 -12.17
C GLY A 544 -0.37 -28.95 -11.96
N ALA A 545 -0.34 -30.10 -11.31
CA ALA A 545 -1.55 -30.90 -11.05
C ALA A 545 -1.86 -30.99 -9.53
N LEU A 546 -2.44 -29.93 -8.96
CA LEU A 546 -3.49 -30.12 -7.98
C LEU A 546 -4.78 -30.36 -8.77
N LYS A 547 -5.15 -31.64 -8.96
CA LYS A 547 -6.40 -32.04 -9.63
C LYS A 547 -7.58 -31.36 -8.95
N ARG A 548 -8.26 -30.45 -9.66
CA ARG A 548 -9.64 -30.07 -9.33
C ARG A 548 -10.57 -31.26 -9.63
N PRO A 549 -11.64 -31.49 -8.84
CA PRO A 549 -12.67 -32.45 -9.20
C PRO A 549 -13.23 -32.09 -10.59
N SER A 550 -13.53 -33.11 -11.39
CA SER A 550 -14.16 -32.89 -12.69
C SER A 550 -15.58 -32.34 -12.51
N ALA A 551 -16.14 -31.67 -13.53
CA ALA A 551 -17.53 -31.21 -13.50
C ALA A 551 -18.54 -32.36 -13.26
N GLN A 552 -18.16 -33.61 -13.55
CA GLN A 552 -18.97 -34.80 -13.27
C GLN A 552 -18.94 -35.21 -11.79
N ASP A 553 -17.90 -34.84 -11.03
CA ASP A 553 -17.78 -35.12 -9.59
C ASP A 553 -18.60 -34.14 -8.75
N VAL A 554 -18.80 -32.91 -9.25
CA VAL A 554 -19.65 -31.88 -8.62
C VAL A 554 -21.14 -32.18 -8.83
N ALA A 555 -21.52 -32.78 -9.97
CA ALA A 555 -22.92 -33.09 -10.28
C ALA A 555 -23.54 -34.20 -9.39
N LYS A 556 -22.72 -34.97 -8.66
CA LYS A 556 -23.17 -36.07 -7.79
C LYS A 556 -23.38 -35.65 -6.33
N LEU A 557 -22.95 -34.45 -5.93
CA LEU A 557 -23.07 -33.95 -4.57
C LEU A 557 -24.13 -32.85 -4.51
N VAL A 558 -25.25 -33.17 -3.85
CA VAL A 558 -26.27 -32.24 -3.32
C VAL A 558 -27.45 -31.89 -4.26
N LYS A 559 -28.58 -32.62 -4.08
CA LYS A 559 -29.93 -32.09 -4.32
C LYS A 559 -30.65 -31.90 -2.97
N PRO A 560 -30.87 -30.66 -2.49
CA PRO A 560 -31.88 -30.39 -1.48
C PRO A 560 -33.19 -30.02 -2.20
N SER A 561 -34.34 -30.44 -1.64
CA SER A 561 -35.63 -30.12 -2.24
C SER A 561 -35.89 -28.60 -2.22
N LYS A 562 -36.30 -28.05 -3.37
CA LYS A 562 -36.63 -26.63 -3.60
C LYS A 562 -37.58 -26.02 -2.56
N ARG A 563 -38.33 -26.86 -1.83
CA ARG A 563 -39.34 -26.46 -0.84
C ARG A 563 -38.72 -25.95 0.47
N ALA A 564 -37.54 -26.44 0.85
CA ALA A 564 -36.89 -26.04 2.11
C ALA A 564 -36.23 -24.65 2.04
N LEU A 565 -35.67 -24.27 0.88
CA LEU A 565 -35.08 -22.94 0.66
C LEU A 565 -36.13 -21.84 0.54
N TRP A 566 -37.32 -22.16 0.00
CA TRP A 566 -38.42 -21.19 -0.10
C TRP A 566 -39.00 -20.84 1.27
N GLN A 567 -39.13 -21.84 2.17
CA GLN A 567 -39.68 -21.62 3.52
C GLN A 567 -38.76 -20.79 4.42
N LEU A 568 -37.43 -20.88 4.23
CA LEU A 568 -36.45 -20.05 4.94
C LEU A 568 -36.46 -18.59 4.45
N TYR A 569 -36.72 -18.38 3.16
CA TYR A 569 -36.79 -17.05 2.56
C TYR A 569 -38.05 -16.28 2.98
N GLU A 570 -39.22 -16.92 3.00
CA GLU A 570 -40.46 -16.30 3.48
C GLU A 570 -40.40 -15.94 4.97
N ALA A 571 -39.81 -16.79 5.81
CA ALA A 571 -39.68 -16.53 7.25
C ALA A 571 -38.80 -15.30 7.56
N THR A 572 -37.79 -15.02 6.73
CA THR A 572 -36.87 -13.90 6.93
C THR A 572 -37.44 -12.58 6.41
N PHE A 573 -38.27 -12.62 5.36
CA PHE A 573 -38.86 -11.42 4.76
C PHE A 573 -40.09 -10.90 5.54
N SER A 574 -40.84 -11.77 6.21
CA SER A 574 -41.99 -11.38 7.04
C SER A 574 -41.61 -10.70 8.37
N LEU A 575 -40.37 -10.83 8.84
CA LEU A 575 -39.90 -10.20 10.09
C LEU A 575 -39.39 -8.76 9.91
N SER A 576 -39.21 -8.25 8.68
CA SER A 576 -38.65 -6.92 8.42
C SER A 576 -39.67 -5.84 8.05
N LEU A 577 -40.98 -6.13 8.10
CA LEU A 577 -42.04 -5.19 7.67
C LEU A 577 -42.98 -4.68 8.77
N GLU A 578 -42.63 -4.83 10.04
CA GLU A 578 -43.36 -4.17 11.14
C GLU A 578 -42.44 -3.31 12.01
N MET A 579 -42.27 -2.06 11.60
CA MET A 579 -41.81 -0.96 12.46
C MET A 579 -43.02 -0.08 12.82
N PRO A 580 -43.30 0.19 14.10
CA PRO A 580 -44.50 0.91 14.52
C PRO A 580 -44.35 2.42 14.34
N LYS A 581 -45.37 3.05 13.75
CA LYS A 581 -45.53 4.51 13.67
C LYS A 581 -45.79 5.07 15.06
N SER A 582 -44.94 5.98 15.51
CA SER A 582 -45.15 6.77 16.73
C SER A 582 -46.23 7.84 16.48
N SER A 583 -47.33 7.81 17.24
CA SER A 583 -48.27 8.93 17.32
C SER A 583 -48.59 9.30 18.77
N ALA A 584 -48.65 10.62 18.97
CA ALA A 584 -48.95 11.43 20.14
C ALA A 584 -49.83 10.86 21.28
N ARG A 585 -49.45 11.23 22.50
CA ARG A 585 -50.24 11.12 23.75
C ARG A 585 -51.36 12.17 23.81
N ALA A 586 -52.56 11.75 24.21
CA ALA A 586 -53.47 12.41 25.18
C ALA A 586 -54.65 11.46 25.53
N PRO A 587 -55.45 11.68 26.61
CA PRO A 587 -55.66 10.63 27.61
C PRO A 587 -57.11 10.19 27.85
N ALA A 588 -57.23 9.10 28.62
CA ALA A 588 -58.21 8.84 29.71
C ALA A 588 -59.24 7.71 29.55
N LYS A 589 -59.42 7.06 30.72
CA LYS A 589 -60.58 6.36 31.31
C LYS A 589 -60.63 4.83 31.33
N ARG A 590 -60.80 4.37 32.58
CA ARG A 590 -61.29 3.08 33.10
C ARG A 590 -62.44 2.51 32.25
N ASP A 591 -62.53 1.19 32.09
CA ASP A 591 -63.32 0.35 33.00
C ASP A 591 -63.22 -1.16 32.73
N ARG A 592 -63.71 -1.91 33.73
CA ARG A 592 -63.75 -3.36 33.92
C ARG A 592 -64.48 -4.15 32.81
N SER A 593 -64.04 -5.38 32.56
CA SER A 593 -64.76 -6.65 32.90
C SER A 593 -64.67 -7.79 31.85
N LYS A 594 -64.29 -8.97 32.39
CA LYS A 594 -64.85 -10.34 32.20
C LYS A 594 -64.96 -11.01 30.82
N LYS A 595 -64.41 -12.25 30.83
CA LYS A 595 -64.82 -13.51 30.14
C LYS A 595 -64.64 -13.53 28.62
N GLY A 596 -64.09 -14.57 27.99
CA GLY A 596 -63.60 -15.88 28.40
C GLY A 596 -63.45 -16.75 27.14
N ALA A 597 -62.74 -17.90 27.25
CA ALA A 597 -62.78 -19.07 26.36
C ALA A 597 -62.34 -18.82 24.88
N ASP A 598 -61.60 -19.67 24.15
CA ASP A 598 -61.08 -21.02 24.27
C ASP A 598 -59.96 -21.13 23.20
N GLY A 599 -58.99 -22.03 23.35
CA GLY A 599 -58.14 -22.41 22.21
C GLY A 599 -56.74 -22.94 22.51
N LEU A 600 -56.67 -24.14 23.08
CA LEU A 600 -55.75 -25.26 22.76
C LEU A 600 -54.49 -24.90 21.91
N ASN A 601 -53.24 -25.09 22.34
CA ASN A 601 -52.52 -26.31 22.78
C ASN A 601 -51.25 -26.45 21.92
N LYS A 602 -50.10 -26.72 22.55
CA LYS A 602 -48.92 -27.49 22.10
C LYS A 602 -47.58 -26.76 22.28
N ASP A 603 -47.12 -26.73 23.52
CA ASP A 603 -45.71 -26.83 23.87
C ASP A 603 -45.55 -27.98 24.88
N GLU A 604 -44.35 -28.54 24.97
CA GLU A 604 -43.94 -29.73 25.76
C GLU A 604 -44.05 -31.09 25.06
N ARG A 605 -43.08 -31.35 24.15
CA ARG A 605 -42.47 -32.67 23.98
C ARG A 605 -41.12 -32.50 23.27
N TYR A 606 -40.02 -32.47 24.03
CA TYR A 606 -38.73 -33.15 23.74
C TYR A 606 -37.61 -32.65 24.67
N ARG A 607 -37.67 -33.01 25.95
CA ARG A 607 -36.49 -33.15 26.82
C ARG A 607 -36.62 -34.44 27.59
N SER A 608 -35.94 -35.50 27.11
CA SER A 608 -35.48 -36.65 27.90
C SER A 608 -34.83 -37.68 26.98
N LYS A 609 -33.50 -37.78 26.98
CA LYS A 609 -32.71 -39.03 26.98
C LYS A 609 -31.22 -38.73 26.73
N LYS A 610 -30.46 -38.54 27.80
CA LYS A 610 -29.25 -39.32 28.10
C LYS A 610 -28.63 -38.85 29.41
N GLN A 611 -28.69 -39.72 30.41
CA GLN A 611 -27.87 -39.68 31.62
C GLN A 611 -27.42 -41.13 31.92
N LYS A 612 -26.35 -41.23 32.72
CA LYS A 612 -25.52 -42.39 33.13
C LYS A 612 -24.24 -42.47 32.29
N ALA A 613 -23.03 -42.47 32.84
CA ALA A 613 -22.51 -42.61 34.21
C ALA A 613 -21.24 -41.72 34.34
N ASN A 614 -20.69 -41.28 35.47
CA ASN A 614 -20.32 -41.95 36.70
C ASN A 614 -20.20 -40.92 37.84
N SER A 615 -20.36 -41.38 39.06
CA SER A 615 -20.28 -40.63 40.31
C SER A 615 -19.19 -41.24 41.21
N SER A 616 -18.35 -40.39 41.81
CA SER A 616 -17.59 -40.64 43.05
C SER A 616 -16.99 -39.29 43.48
N ALA A 617 -17.61 -38.52 44.38
CA ALA A 617 -17.60 -38.63 45.85
C ALA A 617 -16.29 -38.14 46.49
N GLY A 618 -16.37 -36.99 47.19
CA GLY A 618 -15.36 -36.44 48.09
C GLY A 618 -15.91 -35.17 48.77
N VAL A 619 -15.99 -35.20 50.10
CA VAL A 619 -16.78 -34.32 50.99
C VAL A 619 -15.84 -33.51 51.90
N LEU A 620 -16.34 -32.41 52.51
CA LEU A 620 -15.85 -31.61 53.68
C LEU A 620 -14.76 -30.53 53.35
N LYS A 621 -14.84 -29.24 53.75
CA LYS A 621 -15.34 -28.57 54.98
C LYS A 621 -15.78 -27.09 54.74
N LYS A 622 -16.74 -26.62 55.57
CA LYS A 622 -17.01 -25.21 55.95
C LYS A 622 -15.93 -24.74 56.97
N SER A 623 -15.57 -23.47 57.23
CA SER A 623 -16.31 -22.26 57.64
C SER A 623 -15.31 -21.04 57.75
N PRO A 624 -15.53 -19.91 58.47
CA PRO A 624 -15.65 -18.56 57.85
C PRO A 624 -14.84 -17.41 58.52
N GLY A 625 -15.06 -16.16 58.06
CA GLY A 625 -14.83 -14.89 58.78
C GLY A 625 -13.52 -14.15 58.39
N SER A 626 -13.35 -12.84 58.56
CA SER A 626 -14.20 -11.66 58.83
C SER A 626 -13.24 -10.44 58.90
N ASN A 627 -13.75 -9.26 58.53
CA ASN A 627 -13.45 -7.93 59.09
C ASN A 627 -12.18 -7.11 58.72
N GLU A 628 -12.50 -5.84 58.39
CA GLU A 628 -11.93 -4.56 58.89
C GLU A 628 -10.86 -3.78 58.09
N HIS A 629 -11.30 -2.56 57.69
CA HIS A 629 -10.57 -1.30 57.45
C HIS A 629 -9.89 -0.77 58.75
N PRO A 630 -9.01 0.30 58.79
CA PRO A 630 -9.04 1.53 57.97
C PRO A 630 -7.70 2.30 57.65
N SER A 631 -7.83 3.29 56.75
CA SER A 631 -7.20 4.65 56.68
C SER A 631 -5.69 4.91 56.88
N THR A 632 -5.04 5.69 55.99
CA THR A 632 -4.62 7.10 56.21
C THR A 632 -3.85 7.76 55.04
N ARG A 633 -3.90 9.11 55.05
CA ARG A 633 -3.36 10.18 54.15
C ARG A 633 -1.83 10.28 54.13
N SER A 634 -1.26 10.81 53.03
CA SER A 634 -0.43 12.05 53.02
C SER A 634 0.14 12.41 51.63
N THR A 635 0.03 13.67 51.27
CA THR A 635 0.80 14.42 50.24
C THR A 635 2.02 15.09 50.89
N PRO A 636 3.01 15.56 50.10
CA PRO A 636 3.32 17.01 50.20
C PRO A 636 3.76 17.70 48.89
N ASN A 637 3.98 19.01 49.04
CA ASN A 637 3.92 20.12 48.10
C ASN A 637 5.18 20.42 47.24
N PHE A 638 4.90 21.24 46.22
CA PHE A 638 5.77 22.13 45.44
C PHE A 638 6.63 23.10 46.27
N THR A 639 7.78 23.51 45.70
CA THR A 639 8.48 24.76 46.02
C THR A 639 9.01 25.47 44.77
N GLU A 640 8.79 26.79 44.75
CA GLU A 640 9.23 27.83 43.81
C GLU A 640 10.75 28.06 43.78
N ALA A 641 11.24 28.57 42.64
CA ALA A 641 12.57 29.17 42.49
C ALA A 641 12.46 30.62 42.00
N GLN A 642 13.22 31.52 42.64
CA GLN A 642 13.44 32.93 42.26
C GLN A 642 14.83 33.13 41.60
N PRO A 643 15.05 34.24 40.87
CA PRO A 643 16.09 34.36 39.85
C PRO A 643 17.35 35.10 40.31
N ILE A 644 18.50 34.82 39.67
CA ILE A 644 19.76 35.56 39.87
C ILE A 644 20.25 36.16 38.55
N ARG A 645 20.77 37.39 38.70
CA ARG A 645 21.19 38.41 37.73
C ARG A 645 22.42 38.03 36.90
N GLN A 646 22.48 38.60 35.70
CA GLN A 646 23.66 38.73 34.84
C GLN A 646 24.61 39.85 35.32
N SER A 647 25.91 39.66 35.13
CA SER A 647 26.88 40.75 34.94
C SER A 647 27.85 40.42 33.80
N ARG A 648 28.14 41.45 33.01
CA ARG A 648 29.09 41.56 31.90
C ARG A 648 30.54 41.37 32.35
N ASP A 649 31.35 40.70 31.52
CA ASP A 649 32.39 41.27 30.63
C ASP A 649 33.34 40.13 30.21
N GLU A 650 33.77 40.13 28.94
CA GLU A 650 35.06 39.62 28.39
C GLU A 650 34.90 39.13 26.93
N THR A 651 35.06 40.08 26.01
CA THR A 651 35.37 39.86 24.60
C THR A 651 36.89 39.91 24.40
N ALA A 652 37.55 38.74 24.31
CA ALA A 652 38.93 38.65 23.83
C ALA A 652 39.39 37.27 23.28
N ASP A 653 38.52 36.26 23.13
CA ASP A 653 38.93 34.89 22.70
C ASP A 653 38.17 34.33 21.47
N MET A 654 37.61 35.19 20.62
CA MET A 654 36.60 34.81 19.61
C MET A 654 37.12 34.21 18.28
N VAL A 655 38.38 33.80 18.15
CA VAL A 655 38.89 33.21 16.88
C VAL A 655 39.16 31.70 16.97
N ASP A 656 39.35 31.13 18.16
CA ASP A 656 39.56 29.67 18.33
C ASP A 656 38.32 28.89 18.83
N ASN A 657 37.21 29.56 19.16
CA ASN A 657 36.02 28.91 19.75
C ASN A 657 34.71 29.10 18.95
N MET A 658 34.75 29.05 17.62
CA MET A 658 33.52 28.84 16.83
C MET A 658 33.09 27.36 16.83
N ARG A 659 32.62 26.87 17.98
CA ARG A 659 31.76 25.68 18.05
C ARG A 659 30.37 26.10 18.53
N PRO A 660 29.31 25.97 17.71
CA PRO A 660 27.95 25.99 18.23
C PRO A 660 27.71 24.69 19.01
N SER A 661 27.47 24.78 20.32
CA SER A 661 27.25 23.61 21.19
C SER A 661 25.86 22.95 21.02
N SER A 662 25.09 23.35 20.01
CA SER A 662 23.75 22.81 19.72
C SER A 662 23.66 21.97 18.43
N ASP A 663 24.70 21.90 17.60
CA ASP A 663 24.66 21.22 16.29
C ASP A 663 25.31 19.83 16.26
N GLN A 664 25.63 19.27 17.44
CA GLN A 664 26.14 17.91 17.54
C GLN A 664 25.18 16.87 16.95
N LEU A 665 23.87 17.14 16.87
CA LEU A 665 22.88 16.19 16.33
C LEU A 665 23.00 15.96 14.81
N ALA A 666 23.32 17.00 14.03
CA ALA A 666 23.41 16.91 12.57
C ALA A 666 24.75 16.28 12.13
N ALA A 667 25.86 16.66 12.78
CA ALA A 667 27.14 15.97 12.66
C ALA A 667 27.03 14.50 13.10
N ASN A 668 26.26 14.22 14.17
CA ASN A 668 25.96 12.86 14.62
C ASN A 668 25.16 12.04 13.60
N ASN A 669 24.32 12.63 12.76
CA ASN A 669 23.56 11.87 11.74
C ASN A 669 24.42 11.41 10.56
N ILE A 670 25.36 12.24 10.09
CA ILE A 670 26.34 11.84 9.08
C ILE A 670 27.34 10.83 9.68
N LEU A 671 27.79 11.08 10.92
CA LEU A 671 28.59 10.13 11.71
C LEU A 671 27.86 8.81 11.95
N GLN A 672 26.54 8.80 12.15
CA GLN A 672 25.75 7.59 12.36
C GLN A 672 25.61 6.78 11.08
N ILE A 673 25.45 7.43 9.91
CA ILE A 673 25.41 6.76 8.62
C ILE A 673 26.76 6.11 8.28
N LEU A 674 27.88 6.80 8.56
CA LEU A 674 29.23 6.29 8.29
C LEU A 674 29.70 5.27 9.36
N ARG A 675 29.29 5.41 10.63
CA ARG A 675 29.58 4.41 11.68
C ARG A 675 28.78 3.12 11.51
N ALA A 676 27.53 3.21 11.02
CA ALA A 676 26.69 2.03 10.79
C ALA A 676 27.21 1.12 9.66
N THR A 677 28.00 1.65 8.72
CA THR A 677 28.67 0.89 7.65
C THR A 677 30.09 0.41 8.02
N SER A 678 30.62 0.83 9.18
CA SER A 678 32.03 0.64 9.55
C SER A 678 32.33 -0.50 10.52
N HIS A 679 31.30 -1.18 11.06
CA HIS A 679 31.43 -1.92 12.31
C HIS A 679 31.91 -3.41 12.31
N PRO A 680 32.32 -4.09 11.21
CA PRO A 680 32.89 -5.44 11.36
C PRO A 680 34.34 -5.47 11.88
N TYR A 681 35.06 -4.35 11.97
CA TYR A 681 36.53 -4.36 12.09
C TYR A 681 37.11 -3.71 13.35
N ALA A 682 36.28 -3.38 14.35
CA ALA A 682 36.76 -2.88 15.65
C ALA A 682 37.67 -3.88 16.42
N LEU A 683 37.80 -5.12 15.94
CA LEU A 683 38.72 -6.13 16.46
C LEU A 683 40.15 -6.07 15.85
N CYS A 684 40.38 -5.25 14.82
CA CYS A 684 41.64 -5.25 14.07
C CYS A 684 42.70 -4.23 14.58
N GLU A 685 42.38 -3.46 15.62
CA GLU A 685 43.34 -2.49 16.21
C GLU A 685 44.51 -3.15 16.94
N SER A 686 44.44 -4.46 17.23
CA SER A 686 45.46 -5.18 18.00
C SER A 686 46.44 -6.02 17.18
N ILE A 687 46.29 -6.07 15.85
CA ILE A 687 47.14 -6.91 14.98
C ILE A 687 47.98 -6.00 14.09
N ASP A 688 49.27 -5.84 14.43
CA ASP A 688 50.30 -5.27 13.55
C ASP A 688 50.62 -6.23 12.39
N CYS A 689 49.68 -6.33 11.47
CA CYS A 689 49.86 -7.05 10.23
C CYS A 689 50.00 -6.05 9.09
N GLU A 690 51.14 -6.11 8.38
CA GLU A 690 51.42 -5.32 7.18
C GLU A 690 50.35 -5.50 6.07
N GLU A 691 49.52 -6.53 6.16
CA GLU A 691 48.45 -6.81 5.18
C GLU A 691 47.25 -5.83 5.23
N PHE A 692 47.18 -4.91 6.20
CA PHE A 692 46.04 -3.98 6.36
C PHE A 692 46.40 -2.50 6.20
N THR A 693 47.54 -2.17 5.60
CA THR A 693 47.98 -0.77 5.45
C THR A 693 46.96 0.09 4.71
N GLU A 694 46.32 -0.46 3.67
CA GLU A 694 45.38 0.31 2.86
C GLU A 694 44.05 0.55 3.59
N LEU A 695 43.58 -0.43 4.36
CA LEU A 695 42.37 -0.28 5.17
C LEU A 695 42.56 0.75 6.28
N ARG A 696 43.70 0.74 6.98
CA ARG A 696 44.05 1.76 7.99
C ARG A 696 44.13 3.16 7.37
N ARG A 697 44.73 3.27 6.18
CA ARG A 697 44.82 4.54 5.43
C ARG A 697 43.45 5.09 5.08
N PHE A 698 42.55 4.25 4.57
CA PHE A 698 41.18 4.64 4.23
C PHE A 698 40.36 5.05 5.45
N ALA A 699 40.48 4.34 6.57
CA ALA A 699 39.83 4.73 7.82
C ALA A 699 40.32 6.09 8.33
N ALA A 700 41.63 6.37 8.21
CA ALA A 700 42.19 7.67 8.56
C ALA A 700 41.69 8.80 7.63
N ILE A 701 41.56 8.53 6.32
CA ILE A 701 41.00 9.49 5.36
C ILE A 701 39.51 9.71 5.65
N GLU A 702 38.74 8.65 5.90
CA GLU A 702 37.32 8.71 6.25
C GLU A 702 37.07 9.62 7.46
N SER A 703 37.86 9.47 8.52
CA SER A 703 37.78 10.37 9.68
C SER A 703 38.05 11.83 9.32
N GLN A 704 38.96 12.09 8.38
CA GLN A 704 39.25 13.45 7.90
C GLN A 704 38.14 14.00 7.01
N VAL A 705 37.54 13.19 6.14
CA VAL A 705 36.38 13.56 5.33
C VAL A 705 35.19 13.91 6.22
N ILE A 706 34.93 13.14 7.27
CA ILE A 706 33.89 13.43 8.25
C ILE A 706 34.13 14.77 8.93
N SER A 707 35.36 15.00 9.41
CA SER A 707 35.73 16.29 10.02
C SER A 707 35.55 17.44 9.04
N TRP A 708 35.95 17.26 7.78
CA TRP A 708 35.80 18.24 6.72
C TRP A 708 34.32 18.56 6.45
N CYS A 709 33.47 17.55 6.26
CA CYS A 709 32.03 17.73 6.04
C CYS A 709 31.31 18.40 7.22
N SER A 710 31.84 18.27 8.43
CA SER A 710 31.23 18.84 9.64
C SER A 710 31.39 20.36 9.77
N ALA A 711 32.19 20.98 8.91
CA ALA A 711 32.21 22.44 8.79
C ALA A 711 30.77 22.94 8.57
N TRP A 712 30.39 24.02 9.24
CA TRP A 712 29.06 24.62 9.12
C TRP A 712 27.87 23.66 9.34
N GLY A 713 27.99 22.74 10.31
CA GLY A 713 26.87 21.90 10.75
C GLY A 713 26.53 20.74 9.81
N GLY A 714 27.45 20.36 8.91
CA GLY A 714 27.24 19.28 7.93
C GLY A 714 26.93 19.81 6.53
N MET A 715 27.35 19.07 5.51
CA MET A 715 27.21 19.45 4.09
C MET A 715 25.77 19.79 3.64
N THR A 716 24.74 19.24 4.29
CA THR A 716 23.34 19.60 4.00
C THR A 716 22.96 21.01 4.42
N ASN A 717 23.69 21.59 5.38
CA ASN A 717 23.44 22.90 5.96
C ASN A 717 24.39 23.98 5.42
N TRP A 718 25.36 23.61 4.58
CA TRP A 718 26.37 24.54 4.03
C TRP A 718 25.75 25.74 3.32
N MET A 719 24.67 25.57 2.58
CA MET A 719 24.03 26.68 1.87
C MET A 719 23.59 27.80 2.83
N ALA A 720 22.79 27.47 3.83
CA ALA A 720 22.27 28.45 4.79
C ALA A 720 23.39 29.09 5.62
N HIS A 721 24.41 28.31 6.02
CA HIS A 721 25.50 28.84 6.83
C HIS A 721 26.52 29.66 6.03
N LEU A 722 26.79 29.32 4.77
CA LEU A 722 27.67 30.11 3.92
C LEU A 722 27.05 31.48 3.65
N GLU A 723 25.75 31.55 3.37
CA GLU A 723 25.02 32.83 3.25
C GLU A 723 25.09 33.64 4.55
N LEU A 724 24.81 33.02 5.70
CA LEU A 724 24.84 33.69 7.00
C LEU A 724 26.23 34.25 7.33
N THR A 725 27.28 33.43 7.17
CA THR A 725 28.66 33.83 7.48
C THR A 725 29.21 34.84 6.48
N TYR A 726 28.77 34.81 5.22
CA TYR A 726 29.07 35.85 4.25
C TYR A 726 28.43 37.18 4.63
N ALA A 727 27.15 37.19 5.01
CA ALA A 727 26.44 38.38 5.44
C ALA A 727 27.10 39.03 6.67
N GLU A 728 27.59 38.20 7.60
CA GLU A 728 28.40 38.66 8.73
C GLU A 728 29.75 39.26 8.29
N ALA A 729 30.51 38.55 7.45
CA ALA A 729 31.79 39.03 6.93
C ALA A 729 31.66 40.32 6.10
N ARG A 730 30.54 40.50 5.41
CA ARG A 730 30.22 41.73 4.69
C ARG A 730 29.99 42.89 5.66
N ARG A 731 29.19 42.68 6.72
CA ARG A 731 28.93 43.69 7.76
C ARG A 731 30.19 44.12 8.50
N SER A 732 31.11 43.18 8.76
CA SER A 732 32.41 43.45 9.42
C SER A 732 33.51 43.93 8.47
N LYS A 733 33.22 44.12 7.18
CA LYS A 733 34.21 44.47 6.13
C LYS A 733 35.38 43.47 6.02
N SER A 734 35.15 42.20 6.34
CA SER A 734 36.13 41.11 6.27
C SER A 734 35.81 40.06 5.19
N LYS A 735 35.14 40.47 4.11
CA LYS A 735 34.69 39.57 3.03
C LYS A 735 35.84 38.82 2.35
N ASP A 736 36.99 39.45 2.15
CA ASP A 736 38.12 38.84 1.44
C ASP A 736 38.73 37.71 2.27
N ARG A 737 38.82 37.91 3.60
CA ARG A 737 39.23 36.89 4.56
C ARG A 737 38.26 35.72 4.62
N TRP A 738 36.96 35.98 4.46
CA TRP A 738 35.95 34.93 4.37
C TRP A 738 36.12 34.10 3.10
N TYR A 739 36.31 34.73 1.94
CA TYR A 739 36.59 34.01 0.69
C TYR A 739 37.84 33.14 0.81
N GLU A 740 38.92 33.69 1.34
CA GLU A 740 40.17 32.94 1.55
C GLU A 740 39.93 31.71 2.44
N ALA A 741 39.18 31.85 3.54
CA ALA A 741 38.87 30.75 4.44
C ALA A 741 38.00 29.66 3.77
N VAL A 742 36.99 30.03 3.00
CA VAL A 742 36.10 29.08 2.30
C VAL A 742 36.84 28.36 1.18
N TRP A 743 37.64 29.07 0.39
CA TRP A 743 38.45 28.45 -0.67
C TRP A 743 39.54 27.53 -0.10
N LYS A 744 40.19 27.92 1.00
CA LYS A 744 41.10 27.05 1.73
C LYS A 744 40.40 25.77 2.22
N HIS A 745 39.15 25.86 2.65
CA HIS A 745 38.37 24.68 3.01
C HIS A 745 38.07 23.78 1.79
N ALA A 746 37.73 24.35 0.63
CA ALA A 746 37.58 23.59 -0.61
C ALA A 746 38.88 22.89 -1.03
N ASP A 747 40.02 23.57 -0.91
CA ASP A 747 41.34 22.99 -1.21
C ASP A 747 41.68 21.81 -0.29
N ASN A 748 41.34 21.89 1.00
CA ASN A 748 41.47 20.74 1.90
C ASN A 748 40.64 19.55 1.41
N GLY A 749 39.44 19.80 0.88
CA GLY A 749 38.59 18.77 0.26
C GLY A 749 39.26 18.15 -0.96
N ARG A 750 39.83 18.97 -1.86
CA ARG A 750 40.57 18.50 -3.04
C ARG A 750 41.79 17.66 -2.66
N GLN A 751 42.52 18.04 -1.60
CA GLN A 751 43.65 17.27 -1.09
C GLN A 751 43.21 15.90 -0.53
N LEU A 752 42.09 15.85 0.20
CA LEU A 752 41.50 14.58 0.65
C LEU A 752 41.07 13.71 -0.53
N GLN A 753 40.49 14.32 -1.57
CA GLN A 753 40.07 13.62 -2.77
C GLN A 753 41.27 13.05 -3.54
N ALA A 754 42.33 13.83 -3.72
CA ALA A 754 43.57 13.39 -4.36
C ALA A 754 44.23 12.22 -3.61
N ARG A 755 44.12 12.20 -2.28
CA ARG A 755 44.62 11.08 -1.46
C ARG A 755 43.81 9.81 -1.66
N LEU A 756 42.55 9.86 -2.11
CA LEU A 756 41.74 8.67 -2.38
C LEU A 756 42.09 8.01 -3.72
N PHE A 757 42.47 8.80 -4.72
CA PHE A 757 42.67 8.37 -6.12
C PHE A 757 43.78 7.34 -6.38
N ALA A 758 44.49 6.89 -5.36
CA ALA A 758 45.51 5.87 -5.54
C ALA A 758 45.61 4.95 -4.33
N MET A 759 45.53 3.64 -4.61
CA MET A 759 45.79 2.59 -3.64
C MET A 759 47.26 2.17 -3.72
N TYR A 760 48.10 2.81 -2.89
CA TYR A 760 49.55 2.55 -2.89
C TYR A 760 50.00 1.53 -1.83
N GLY A 761 49.12 1.17 -0.87
CA GLY A 761 49.42 0.18 0.16
C GLY A 761 49.14 -1.26 -0.25
N ALA A 762 49.49 -2.21 0.62
CA ALA A 762 49.13 -3.61 0.45
C ALA A 762 47.60 -3.78 0.48
N LEU A 763 47.05 -4.39 -0.57
CA LEU A 763 45.66 -4.78 -0.63
C LEU A 763 45.43 -6.08 0.18
N PRO A 764 44.27 -6.24 0.83
CA PRO A 764 43.91 -7.50 1.47
C PRO A 764 43.94 -8.65 0.46
N LYS A 765 44.33 -9.85 0.91
CA LYS A 765 44.37 -11.05 0.07
C LYS A 765 42.99 -11.54 -0.35
N GLU A 766 41.95 -11.21 0.41
CA GLU A 766 40.59 -11.66 0.13
C GLU A 766 39.84 -10.71 -0.82
N ASP A 767 39.39 -11.23 -1.97
CA ASP A 767 38.68 -10.48 -3.02
C ASP A 767 37.51 -9.62 -2.53
N PHE A 768 36.73 -10.13 -1.56
CA PHE A 768 35.58 -9.39 -1.03
C PHE A 768 36.00 -8.14 -0.26
N ARG A 769 37.18 -8.14 0.38
CA ARG A 769 37.72 -6.98 1.09
C ARG A 769 38.27 -5.93 0.15
N VAL A 770 38.87 -6.35 -0.96
CA VAL A 770 39.26 -5.43 -2.04
C VAL A 770 38.03 -4.72 -2.62
N LYS A 771 36.94 -5.46 -2.89
CA LYS A 771 35.66 -4.88 -3.33
C LYS A 771 35.09 -3.88 -2.32
N GLU A 772 35.20 -4.16 -1.03
CA GLU A 772 34.77 -3.27 0.04
C GLU A 772 35.61 -1.99 0.11
N LEU A 773 36.93 -2.06 -0.08
CA LEU A 773 37.80 -0.88 -0.18
C LEU A 773 37.40 0.01 -1.36
N PHE A 774 37.16 -0.57 -2.54
CA PHE A 774 36.66 0.18 -3.70
C PHE A 774 35.30 0.82 -3.45
N ARG A 775 34.38 0.11 -2.77
CA ARG A 775 33.08 0.69 -2.39
C ARG A 775 33.27 1.94 -1.52
N ARG A 776 34.14 1.86 -0.50
CA ARG A 776 34.45 2.99 0.39
C ARG A 776 35.11 4.15 -0.33
N GLU A 777 36.03 3.86 -1.26
CA GLU A 777 36.64 4.88 -2.12
C GLU A 777 35.60 5.68 -2.88
N VAL A 778 34.72 4.99 -3.60
CA VAL A 778 33.66 5.62 -4.40
C VAL A 778 32.73 6.47 -3.53
N GLU A 779 32.38 5.98 -2.34
CA GLU A 779 31.55 6.72 -1.38
C GLU A 779 32.22 8.02 -0.89
N LEU A 780 33.49 7.94 -0.48
CA LEU A 780 34.24 9.10 0.01
C LEU A 780 34.51 10.12 -1.11
N VAL A 781 34.86 9.65 -2.32
CA VAL A 781 35.04 10.50 -3.49
C VAL A 781 33.73 11.22 -3.85
N HIS A 782 32.60 10.52 -3.79
CA HIS A 782 31.30 11.13 -4.05
C HIS A 782 30.95 12.24 -3.04
N ILE A 783 31.20 12.00 -1.75
CA ILE A 783 30.97 12.99 -0.68
C ILE A 783 31.83 14.24 -0.91
N LEU A 784 33.13 14.05 -1.16
CA LEU A 784 34.07 15.15 -1.39
C LEU A 784 33.73 15.94 -2.65
N ALA A 785 33.48 15.26 -3.78
CA ALA A 785 33.11 15.91 -5.03
C ALA A 785 31.85 16.76 -4.86
N LYS A 786 30.82 16.22 -4.19
CA LYS A 786 29.59 16.96 -3.93
C LYS A 786 29.83 18.22 -3.09
N GLY A 787 30.59 18.13 -2.01
CA GLY A 787 30.87 19.27 -1.14
C GLY A 787 31.71 20.34 -1.84
N ILE A 788 32.76 19.94 -2.57
CA ILE A 788 33.61 20.85 -3.35
C ILE A 788 32.75 21.60 -4.39
N THR A 789 31.91 20.87 -5.13
CA THR A 789 31.00 21.47 -6.11
C THR A 789 29.99 22.42 -5.47
N GLN A 790 29.46 22.12 -4.28
CA GLN A 790 28.59 23.06 -3.58
C GLN A 790 29.30 24.38 -3.26
N ILE A 791 30.55 24.33 -2.78
CA ILE A 791 31.33 25.55 -2.51
C ILE A 791 31.58 26.31 -3.82
N GLU A 792 32.05 25.62 -4.86
CA GLU A 792 32.40 26.22 -6.15
C GLU A 792 31.22 26.90 -6.85
N ILE A 793 30.01 26.35 -6.70
CA ILE A 793 28.79 26.93 -7.28
C ILE A 793 28.22 28.03 -6.40
N LEU A 794 28.12 27.80 -5.08
CA LEU A 794 27.38 28.71 -4.20
C LEU A 794 28.16 29.98 -3.90
N VAL A 795 29.47 29.88 -3.64
CA VAL A 795 30.29 31.04 -3.23
C VAL A 795 30.25 32.20 -4.23
N PRO A 796 30.34 31.97 -5.56
CA PRO A 796 30.17 33.05 -6.53
C PRO A 796 28.75 33.63 -6.62
N LEU A 797 27.71 32.88 -6.22
CA LEU A 797 26.31 33.29 -6.33
C LEU A 797 25.81 34.10 -5.12
N ILE A 798 26.38 33.88 -3.93
CA ILE A 798 25.97 34.55 -2.68
C ILE A 798 25.98 36.09 -2.77
N PRO A 799 26.96 36.76 -3.41
CA PRO A 799 26.91 38.22 -3.55
C PRO A 799 25.70 38.71 -4.34
N HIS A 800 25.24 37.95 -5.32
CA HIS A 800 24.12 38.30 -6.20
C HIS A 800 22.75 38.10 -5.53
N SER A 801 22.62 37.08 -4.67
CA SER A 801 21.38 36.88 -3.91
C SER A 801 21.15 38.03 -2.91
N HIS A 802 22.21 38.57 -2.32
CA HIS A 802 22.11 39.71 -1.40
C HIS A 802 21.90 41.07 -2.08
N SER A 803 22.38 41.28 -3.31
CA SER A 803 22.15 42.55 -4.02
C SER A 803 20.68 42.75 -4.39
N LEU A 804 19.98 41.68 -4.78
CA LEU A 804 18.56 41.74 -5.14
C LEU A 804 17.66 42.09 -3.95
N VAL A 805 17.98 41.54 -2.77
CA VAL A 805 17.21 41.80 -1.54
C VAL A 805 17.43 43.23 -1.03
N GLU A 806 18.64 43.79 -1.17
CA GLU A 806 18.91 45.18 -0.80
C GLU A 806 18.29 46.18 -1.78
N GLU A 807 18.26 45.89 -3.08
CA GLU A 807 17.60 46.73 -4.08
C GLU A 807 16.07 46.76 -3.88
N GLU A 808 15.49 45.64 -3.45
CA GLU A 808 14.07 45.55 -3.08
C GLU A 808 13.74 46.27 -1.75
N LEU A 809 14.65 46.24 -0.76
CA LEU A 809 14.47 46.94 0.53
C LEU A 809 14.79 48.45 0.47
N LEU A 810 15.61 48.90 -0.48
CA LEU A 810 15.95 50.31 -0.69
C LEU A 810 15.10 50.98 -1.78
N SER A 811 14.27 50.20 -2.49
CA SER A 811 13.28 50.76 -3.41
C SER A 811 12.23 51.55 -2.61
N PRO A 812 12.03 52.85 -2.88
CA PRO A 812 11.04 53.65 -2.16
C PRO A 812 9.65 53.06 -2.35
N LEU A 813 8.98 52.75 -1.23
CA LEU A 813 7.60 52.26 -1.24
C LEU A 813 6.73 53.21 -2.09
N PRO A 814 5.90 52.68 -3.02
CA PRO A 814 5.02 53.52 -3.82
C PRO A 814 4.09 54.30 -2.89
N PRO A 815 3.81 55.59 -3.16
CA PRO A 815 3.02 56.43 -2.28
C PRO A 815 1.62 55.83 -2.10
N SER A 816 1.30 55.45 -0.87
CA SER A 816 0.00 54.92 -0.48
C SER A 816 -1.09 55.99 -0.68
N SER A 817 -1.88 55.87 -1.75
CA SER A 817 -3.08 56.68 -1.92
C SER A 817 -4.19 56.13 -1.00
N PRO A 818 -4.87 56.96 -0.19
CA PRO A 818 -5.94 56.50 0.69
C PRO A 818 -7.19 56.10 -0.12
N PRO A 819 -7.93 55.06 0.31
CA PRO A 819 -9.11 54.59 -0.39
C PRO A 819 -10.28 55.57 -0.21
N ALA A 820 -10.78 56.12 -1.31
CA ALA A 820 -11.98 56.93 -1.33
C ALA A 820 -13.21 56.05 -1.05
N MET A 821 -13.92 56.34 0.04
CA MET A 821 -15.27 55.84 0.31
C MET A 821 -16.27 56.63 -0.54
N THR A 822 -17.06 55.94 -1.37
CA THR A 822 -18.27 56.49 -2.00
C THR A 822 -19.52 55.83 -1.41
N PRO A 823 -20.52 56.60 -0.95
CA PRO A 823 -21.85 56.08 -0.64
C PRO A 823 -22.84 56.29 -1.80
N GLN A 824 -23.58 55.20 -2.07
CA GLN A 824 -24.97 55.06 -2.50
C GLN A 824 -25.78 56.17 -3.23
N HIS A 825 -26.51 55.68 -4.26
CA HIS A 825 -27.87 56.01 -4.72
C HIS A 825 -28.22 57.39 -5.33
N SER A 826 -28.57 57.37 -6.63
CA SER A 826 -29.82 57.90 -7.25
C SER A 826 -29.65 57.82 -8.78
N GLU A 827 -30.47 57.02 -9.48
CA GLU A 827 -31.59 57.50 -10.33
C GLU A 827 -31.20 58.41 -11.50
N ASP A 828 -31.67 57.98 -12.68
CA ASP A 828 -31.95 58.74 -13.91
C ASP A 828 -30.81 59.45 -14.66
N SER A 829 -30.47 58.93 -15.85
CA SER A 829 -30.86 59.58 -17.11
C SER A 829 -30.20 58.88 -18.30
N LEU A 830 -31.05 58.61 -19.30
CA LEU A 830 -30.70 58.37 -20.70
C LEU A 830 -29.73 59.43 -21.25
N ALA A 831 -28.76 59.02 -22.07
CA ALA A 831 -28.48 59.58 -23.40
C ALA A 831 -27.29 58.85 -24.09
N ASP A 832 -27.59 58.34 -25.28
CA ASP A 832 -26.79 58.36 -26.52
C ASP A 832 -25.45 57.61 -26.68
N TYR A 833 -25.52 56.58 -27.53
CA TYR A 833 -24.75 56.38 -28.77
C TYR A 833 -23.25 56.74 -28.82
N SER A 834 -22.39 55.71 -28.80
CA SER A 834 -21.59 55.23 -29.95
C SER A 834 -20.85 53.95 -29.60
#